data_AF-A0A8H4QHK7-F1
#
_entry.id   AF-A0A8H4QHK7-F1
#
_cell.length_a   1.000
_cell.length_b   1.000
_cell.length_c   1.000
_cell.angle_alpha   90.00
_cell.angle_beta   90.00
_cell.angle_gamma   90.00
#
_symmetry.space_group_name_H-M   'P 1'
#
loop_
_entity.id
_entity.type
_entity.pdbx_description
1 polymer ?
#
loop_
_entity_poly.entity_id
_entity_poly.type
_entity_poly.pdbx_seq_one_letter_code
_entity_poly.pdbx_strand_id
1 'polypeptide(L)'
;MASLASPRLVVVDDNDSSIFYSDSWFLDDTKQKDDVGNFGPTLQGTLHGTNSNGTFTFSFTGSNIVVHGTVNQKDLGGPEDPAWTCIVDGTPLPVEPPFQFIENNWILCKADSLNLTNGPHTLTVNVNSKGQTFWLDYLTYVPLDQDQALNGVLVQIPRQDDAIIYDSGAWTPLGNLATMTTTHNASMSFTFTGRSIAWYGVIPRELPHVSAVATYTIDGGPSHNFVIQPLGKTDPTLYNQRLFEVDNLSDGSHTLKVTFTGDENTAPLALQNLLVKNSTTSVTSSSSSGSGGSPSTTNAGTPPQFSEAVGKSNINVAGVVCGVLAVLLLALLLAFMYFRYRRQKNGQQLPTFSNPFTSARLKAMKPNFSRPTFSRPPFSRPTKVTRMRQMSTLDLLAQPAIPAPQPTPGLAPTPVTAATRALPAEGYLGHPGPSRTFENVENWIQQQGGSRPRIDKQQARRTEPPPRSPPPPMTEGFDELNESYYGGYQTWAQAKELEAKMLSIRRRDSSRSDEIIEIPEEILDLIMDILYVVKALEDESPASQSQDRAEGRSAVRTCLFVSKVFRHYALARLYHRVIISNESLGRANSRISLLHQVIKPLSFGSTLGGVGPYIKEIVFEFAPNATEYAELMTRPLQLHMDRTVDHELDEFFSKRELAMVINELRQKEYAVRSFVLDLSTTVRGQRWPKFSDLLRKAIRRLVLSPHLMSLTIRGVAHLPPDFLEGSTVSDVRLQAFSDHVNFLHRRFTAEWVMRVPSTLEKLYTDNTYRYDDPTSLKALTVHVGLARFPMTESIMKASAISLDHLNLTYHDNPEVFLKIHPTFRIDMMPNLKSFTYNQGLGINHMAPCRPLNLFHHILDTAESMGRLEILNIQAVFIPQSSNENEGHVEDDPGWEKLDILLSGVKYPALERVEITASLHRLLFGDPMGASFKEGEPFPRIADAIVRKSFPRLSKTNRLLLIVRRL
;
A
#
# COMPACT_ATOMS: atom_id res chain seq x y z
N MET A 1 -1.07 6.75 -13.84
CA MET A 1 -0.17 5.66 -13.43
C MET A 1 -0.12 4.69 -14.60
N ALA A 2 1.05 4.51 -15.21
CA ALA A 2 1.32 3.25 -15.90
C ALA A 2 1.76 2.25 -14.81
N SER A 3 1.44 0.96 -14.98
CA SER A 3 2.21 -0.05 -14.25
C SER A 3 3.59 -0.11 -14.91
N LEU A 4 4.65 -0.27 -14.12
CA LEU A 4 5.89 -0.78 -14.69
C LEU A 4 5.62 -2.24 -15.11
N ALA A 5 6.03 -2.61 -16.31
CA ALA A 5 6.00 -3.99 -16.76
C ALA A 5 6.97 -4.83 -15.93
N SER A 6 6.62 -6.10 -15.69
CA SER A 6 7.55 -7.03 -15.05
C SER A 6 8.61 -7.49 -16.06
N PRO A 7 9.89 -7.60 -15.67
CA PRO A 7 10.95 -8.01 -16.59
C PRO A 7 10.76 -9.45 -17.06
N ARG A 8 11.23 -9.73 -18.28
CA ARG A 8 11.40 -11.09 -18.79
C ARG A 8 12.56 -11.75 -18.06
N LEU A 9 12.39 -13.03 -17.74
CA LEU A 9 13.41 -13.83 -17.06
C LEU A 9 13.98 -14.87 -18.02
N VAL A 10 15.29 -15.10 -17.96
CA VAL A 10 15.87 -16.34 -18.49
C VAL A 10 15.51 -17.47 -17.54
N VAL A 11 15.19 -18.65 -18.10
CA VAL A 11 15.05 -19.91 -17.38
C VAL A 11 16.20 -20.83 -17.78
N VAL A 12 16.88 -21.42 -16.81
CA VAL A 12 17.95 -22.41 -17.01
C VAL A 12 17.54 -23.70 -16.32
N ASP A 13 17.38 -24.74 -17.11
CA ASP A 13 16.95 -26.08 -16.71
C ASP A 13 18.01 -26.79 -15.84
N ASP A 14 17.61 -27.70 -14.94
CA ASP A 14 18.57 -28.49 -14.16
C ASP A 14 19.54 -29.30 -15.04
N ASN A 15 19.09 -29.72 -16.23
CA ASN A 15 19.89 -30.51 -17.15
C ASN A 15 20.71 -29.64 -18.14
N ASP A 16 20.82 -28.32 -17.90
CA ASP A 16 21.62 -27.42 -18.73
C ASP A 16 23.13 -27.54 -18.42
N SER A 17 23.93 -27.78 -19.47
CA SER A 17 25.38 -27.94 -19.41
C SER A 17 26.19 -26.74 -18.88
N SER A 18 25.55 -25.58 -18.66
CA SER A 18 26.16 -24.42 -17.99
C SER A 18 26.13 -24.50 -16.46
N ILE A 19 25.41 -25.46 -15.88
CA ILE A 19 25.44 -25.76 -14.45
C ILE A 19 26.51 -26.82 -14.17
N PHE A 20 27.48 -26.50 -13.31
CA PHE A 20 28.58 -27.39 -12.94
C PHE A 20 28.31 -28.05 -11.60
N TYR A 21 28.00 -29.34 -11.62
CA TYR A 21 27.76 -30.18 -10.44
C TYR A 21 29.04 -30.86 -9.93
N SER A 22 29.11 -31.13 -8.62
CA SER A 22 30.12 -32.03 -8.04
C SER A 22 29.79 -33.52 -8.27
N ASP A 23 30.78 -34.40 -8.07
CA ASP A 23 30.67 -35.87 -8.27
C ASP A 23 29.54 -36.58 -7.49
N SER A 24 28.88 -35.89 -6.55
CA SER A 24 27.83 -36.40 -5.66
C SER A 24 26.39 -36.13 -6.13
N TRP A 25 26.19 -35.57 -7.33
CA TRP A 25 24.87 -35.33 -7.92
C TRP A 25 24.46 -36.41 -8.93
N PHE A 26 23.14 -36.52 -9.16
CA PHE A 26 22.55 -37.40 -10.16
C PHE A 26 21.29 -36.76 -10.77
N LEU A 27 20.99 -37.09 -12.03
CA LEU A 27 19.74 -36.73 -12.71
C LEU A 27 18.64 -37.75 -12.37
N ASP A 28 17.42 -37.25 -12.09
CA ASP A 28 16.17 -38.02 -12.08
C ASP A 28 15.30 -37.54 -13.25
N ASP A 29 15.20 -38.37 -14.30
CA ASP A 29 14.36 -38.18 -15.48
C ASP A 29 13.07 -39.03 -15.43
N THR A 30 12.77 -39.64 -14.28
CA THR A 30 11.71 -40.66 -14.14
C THR A 30 10.31 -40.08 -14.03
N LYS A 31 10.17 -38.76 -13.91
CA LYS A 31 8.90 -38.01 -13.79
C LYS A 31 8.01 -38.39 -12.60
N GLN A 32 8.53 -39.19 -11.65
CA GLN A 32 7.82 -39.58 -10.42
C GLN A 32 7.48 -38.40 -9.48
N LYS A 33 7.94 -37.19 -9.82
CA LYS A 33 7.68 -35.95 -9.10
C LYS A 33 6.62 -35.06 -9.76
N ASP A 34 6.29 -35.24 -11.03
CA ASP A 34 5.44 -34.30 -11.78
C ASP A 34 4.04 -34.14 -11.16
N ASP A 35 3.48 -35.20 -10.58
CA ASP A 35 2.17 -35.23 -9.92
C ASP A 35 2.22 -34.91 -8.40
N VAL A 36 3.30 -34.29 -7.89
CA VAL A 36 3.53 -34.07 -6.45
C VAL A 36 3.34 -32.61 -6.03
N GLY A 37 2.56 -32.41 -4.97
CA GLY A 37 2.23 -31.08 -4.44
C GLY A 37 1.07 -30.43 -5.17
N ASN A 38 0.94 -29.10 -5.08
CA ASN A 38 0.01 -28.30 -5.86
C ASN A 38 0.68 -27.17 -6.67
N PHE A 39 2.01 -27.11 -6.67
CA PHE A 39 2.81 -26.12 -7.40
C PHE A 39 3.19 -26.50 -8.84
N GLY A 40 2.67 -27.61 -9.37
CA GLY A 40 2.83 -28.04 -10.77
C GLY A 40 3.94 -29.07 -10.99
N PRO A 41 4.09 -29.60 -12.23
CA PRO A 41 5.15 -30.54 -12.58
C PRO A 41 6.53 -29.87 -12.57
N THR A 42 7.60 -30.66 -12.61
CA THR A 42 8.97 -30.09 -12.71
C THR A 42 9.23 -29.59 -14.14
N LEU A 43 10.23 -28.72 -14.32
CA LEU A 43 10.58 -28.21 -15.64
C LEU A 43 11.12 -29.36 -16.50
N GLN A 44 10.60 -29.49 -17.73
CA GLN A 44 10.83 -30.60 -18.66
C GLN A 44 10.60 -32.03 -18.08
N GLY A 45 10.17 -32.15 -16.83
CA GLY A 45 10.07 -33.36 -16.01
C GLY A 45 11.42 -34.00 -15.69
N THR A 46 12.43 -33.18 -15.35
CA THR A 46 13.73 -33.57 -14.81
C THR A 46 13.97 -32.94 -13.43
N LEU A 47 14.91 -33.50 -12.65
CA LEU A 47 15.48 -32.91 -11.43
C LEU A 47 16.93 -33.36 -11.23
N HIS A 48 17.81 -32.46 -10.80
CA HIS A 48 19.14 -32.84 -10.30
C HIS A 48 19.10 -33.00 -8.77
N GLY A 49 19.42 -34.21 -8.32
CA GLY A 49 19.40 -34.62 -6.92
C GLY A 49 20.80 -34.78 -6.31
N THR A 50 20.95 -34.50 -5.01
CA THR A 50 22.03 -35.07 -4.19
C THR A 50 21.55 -35.46 -2.80
N ASN A 51 21.98 -36.63 -2.32
CA ASN A 51 21.63 -37.23 -1.03
C ASN A 51 22.82 -37.28 -0.06
N SER A 52 23.86 -36.50 -0.35
CA SER A 52 25.06 -36.35 0.48
C SER A 52 25.57 -34.91 0.39
N ASN A 53 26.83 -34.66 0.74
CA ASN A 53 27.39 -33.31 0.59
C ASN A 53 27.76 -33.07 -0.88
N GLY A 54 27.35 -31.93 -1.41
CA GLY A 54 27.56 -31.59 -2.81
C GLY A 54 27.47 -30.09 -3.05
N THR A 55 28.05 -29.64 -4.16
CA THR A 55 28.02 -28.25 -4.60
C THR A 55 27.59 -28.20 -6.05
N PHE A 56 26.85 -27.16 -6.45
CA PHE A 56 26.76 -26.77 -7.86
C PHE A 56 27.13 -25.29 -8.03
N THR A 57 27.65 -24.94 -9.20
CA THR A 57 27.92 -23.55 -9.58
C THR A 57 27.30 -23.21 -10.93
N PHE A 58 26.90 -21.95 -11.09
CA PHE A 58 26.31 -21.43 -12.32
C PHE A 58 26.69 -19.95 -12.49
N SER A 59 27.16 -19.57 -13.67
CA SER A 59 27.57 -18.20 -13.98
C SER A 59 26.58 -17.53 -14.93
N PHE A 60 26.11 -16.34 -14.58
CA PHE A 60 25.10 -15.58 -15.31
C PHE A 60 25.53 -14.12 -15.51
N THR A 61 24.74 -13.35 -16.27
CA THR A 61 24.97 -11.91 -16.46
C THR A 61 23.64 -11.16 -16.40
N GLY A 62 23.42 -10.42 -15.31
CA GLY A 62 22.09 -9.98 -14.87
C GLY A 62 22.08 -9.22 -13.54
N SER A 63 20.91 -9.14 -12.90
CA SER A 63 20.71 -8.38 -11.64
C SER A 63 19.78 -9.02 -10.59
N ASN A 64 19.17 -10.18 -10.86
CA ASN A 64 18.52 -11.03 -9.85
C ASN A 64 18.60 -12.49 -10.30
N ILE A 65 18.65 -13.43 -9.36
CA ILE A 65 18.61 -14.87 -9.59
C ILE A 65 17.75 -15.57 -8.53
N VAL A 66 16.96 -16.55 -8.95
CA VAL A 66 16.10 -17.40 -8.13
C VAL A 66 16.39 -18.85 -8.44
N VAL A 67 16.49 -19.70 -7.42
CA VAL A 67 16.72 -21.15 -7.54
C VAL A 67 15.43 -21.87 -7.16
N HIS A 68 14.92 -22.74 -8.04
CA HIS A 68 13.71 -23.52 -7.86
C HIS A 68 14.02 -25.02 -7.72
N GLY A 69 13.20 -25.74 -6.95
CA GLY A 69 13.44 -27.14 -6.64
C GLY A 69 12.21 -27.87 -6.11
N THR A 70 12.38 -29.15 -5.80
CA THR A 70 11.37 -29.94 -5.08
C THR A 70 11.71 -29.99 -3.59
N VAL A 71 10.97 -29.26 -2.75
CA VAL A 71 11.09 -29.37 -1.30
C VAL A 71 10.44 -30.68 -0.83
N ASN A 72 11.13 -31.43 0.02
CA ASN A 72 10.67 -32.74 0.54
C ASN A 72 11.14 -32.91 1.99
N GLN A 73 11.06 -31.86 2.80
CA GLN A 73 11.50 -31.90 4.18
C GLN A 73 10.31 -32.22 5.10
N LYS A 74 10.54 -33.06 6.10
CA LYS A 74 9.51 -33.42 7.10
C LYS A 74 9.91 -32.81 8.43
N ASP A 75 9.01 -32.04 9.03
CA ASP A 75 9.18 -31.49 10.38
C ASP A 75 9.17 -32.62 11.42
N LEU A 76 10.35 -33.17 11.69
CA LEU A 76 10.59 -34.27 12.64
C LEU A 76 11.25 -33.80 13.95
N GLY A 77 11.36 -32.48 14.16
CA GLY A 77 11.95 -31.89 15.37
C GLY A 77 13.46 -32.12 15.54
N GLY A 78 14.14 -32.61 14.50
CA GLY A 78 15.60 -32.73 14.43
C GLY A 78 16.25 -31.58 13.65
N PRO A 79 17.59 -31.59 13.50
CA PRO A 79 18.28 -30.66 12.61
C PRO A 79 17.86 -30.88 11.15
N GLU A 80 17.69 -29.77 10.42
CA GLU A 80 17.27 -29.75 9.01
C GLU A 80 18.15 -30.68 8.13
N ASP A 81 17.50 -31.38 7.20
CA ASP A 81 18.10 -32.35 6.28
C ASP A 81 17.22 -32.46 5.01
N PRO A 82 17.75 -32.14 3.81
CA PRO A 82 19.04 -31.50 3.56
C PRO A 82 19.09 -30.08 4.14
N ALA A 83 20.28 -29.60 4.48
CA ALA A 83 20.54 -28.18 4.73
C ALA A 83 21.38 -27.60 3.58
N TRP A 84 21.06 -26.41 3.09
CA TRP A 84 21.78 -25.78 1.98
C TRP A 84 22.14 -24.33 2.26
N THR A 85 23.10 -23.81 1.49
CA THR A 85 23.47 -22.39 1.47
C THR A 85 23.68 -21.95 0.03
N CYS A 86 23.04 -20.86 -0.38
CA CYS A 86 23.26 -20.22 -1.68
C CYS A 86 24.14 -19.00 -1.52
N ILE A 87 25.09 -18.80 -2.44
CA ILE A 87 26.11 -17.75 -2.37
C ILE A 87 26.27 -17.16 -3.76
N VAL A 88 26.12 -15.85 -3.94
CA VAL A 88 26.46 -15.14 -5.18
C VAL A 88 27.68 -14.26 -4.93
N ASP A 89 28.73 -14.45 -5.70
CA ASP A 89 30.00 -13.71 -5.62
C ASP A 89 30.59 -13.63 -4.18
N GLY A 90 30.47 -14.73 -3.43
CA GLY A 90 30.90 -14.83 -2.03
C GLY A 90 29.92 -14.28 -0.99
N THR A 91 28.80 -13.69 -1.41
CA THR A 91 27.76 -13.15 -0.51
C THR A 91 26.59 -14.13 -0.37
N PRO A 92 26.19 -14.55 0.85
CA PRO A 92 25.11 -15.51 1.02
C PRO A 92 23.73 -14.90 0.69
N LEU A 93 22.89 -15.67 -0.01
CA LEU A 93 21.48 -15.35 -0.24
C LEU A 93 20.62 -15.88 0.93
N PRO A 94 19.45 -15.27 1.20
CA PRO A 94 18.40 -15.91 1.98
C PRO A 94 17.96 -17.24 1.34
N VAL A 95 17.83 -18.27 2.17
CA VAL A 95 17.08 -19.50 1.84
C VAL A 95 15.64 -19.32 2.33
N GLU A 96 14.65 -19.78 1.56
CA GLU A 96 13.26 -19.80 2.04
C GLU A 96 13.07 -21.00 2.97
N PRO A 97 12.29 -20.88 4.06
CA PRO A 97 12.04 -21.99 4.97
C PRO A 97 11.29 -23.11 4.23
N PRO A 98 11.64 -24.39 4.47
CA PRO A 98 10.98 -25.51 3.81
C PRO A 98 9.50 -25.61 4.22
N PHE A 99 8.65 -25.98 3.27
CA PHE A 99 7.23 -26.24 3.55
C PHE A 99 7.02 -27.65 4.13
N GLN A 100 6.01 -27.82 4.98
CA GLN A 100 5.68 -29.10 5.65
C GLN A 100 5.14 -30.20 4.69
N PHE A 101 4.85 -29.83 3.44
CA PHE A 101 4.38 -30.71 2.38
C PHE A 101 5.41 -30.76 1.24
N ILE A 102 5.34 -31.79 0.41
CA ILE A 102 6.23 -31.96 -0.73
C ILE A 102 5.72 -31.10 -1.87
N GLU A 103 6.50 -30.12 -2.33
CA GLU A 103 6.11 -29.19 -3.40
C GLU A 103 7.25 -29.05 -4.42
N ASN A 104 6.91 -29.14 -5.71
CA ASN A 104 7.79 -28.79 -6.83
C ASN A 104 7.84 -27.28 -7.04
N ASN A 105 8.70 -26.78 -7.94
CA ASN A 105 8.83 -25.35 -8.30
C ASN A 105 9.11 -24.42 -7.09
N TRP A 106 9.43 -24.98 -5.90
CA TRP A 106 9.59 -24.27 -4.65
C TRP A 106 10.87 -23.43 -4.68
N ILE A 107 10.80 -22.18 -4.23
CA ILE A 107 11.98 -21.30 -4.19
C ILE A 107 12.91 -21.80 -3.08
N LEU A 108 14.09 -22.26 -3.45
CA LEU A 108 15.12 -22.73 -2.51
C LEU A 108 15.94 -21.57 -1.94
N CYS A 109 16.19 -20.55 -2.77
CA CYS A 109 16.84 -19.30 -2.41
C CYS A 109 16.69 -18.27 -3.54
N LYS A 110 16.86 -16.98 -3.21
CA LYS A 110 16.64 -15.88 -4.16
C LYS A 110 17.45 -14.63 -3.81
N ALA A 111 17.79 -13.82 -4.82
CA ALA A 111 18.56 -12.61 -4.63
C ALA A 111 17.72 -11.34 -4.37
N ASP A 112 16.40 -11.41 -4.21
CA ASP A 112 15.49 -10.28 -3.89
C ASP A 112 15.92 -9.34 -2.73
N SER A 113 16.84 -9.79 -1.86
CA SER A 113 17.38 -9.01 -0.72
C SER A 113 18.80 -8.49 -0.94
N LEU A 114 19.42 -8.78 -2.09
CA LEU A 114 20.73 -8.30 -2.51
C LEU A 114 20.56 -7.56 -3.84
N ASN A 115 20.86 -6.25 -3.86
CA ASN A 115 20.93 -5.49 -5.11
C ASN A 115 22.18 -5.91 -5.92
N LEU A 116 22.09 -7.06 -6.61
CA LEU A 116 23.15 -7.53 -7.50
C LEU A 116 23.36 -6.52 -8.62
N THR A 117 24.58 -5.99 -8.73
CA THR A 117 24.91 -4.93 -9.68
C THR A 117 24.99 -5.49 -11.10
N ASN A 118 23.98 -5.18 -11.93
CA ASN A 118 23.88 -5.50 -13.36
C ASN A 118 25.23 -5.83 -14.02
N GLY A 119 25.55 -7.11 -14.13
CA GLY A 119 26.89 -7.56 -14.48
C GLY A 119 27.08 -9.08 -14.42
N PRO A 120 28.31 -9.58 -14.62
CA PRO A 120 28.63 -11.00 -14.53
C PRO A 120 28.69 -11.44 -13.06
N HIS A 121 28.00 -12.55 -12.76
CA HIS A 121 27.84 -13.10 -11.41
C HIS A 121 28.06 -14.62 -11.43
N THR A 122 28.50 -15.19 -10.31
CA THR A 122 28.56 -16.65 -10.11
C THR A 122 27.80 -17.06 -8.86
N LEU A 123 26.73 -17.83 -9.06
CA LEU A 123 26.04 -18.56 -8.01
C LEU A 123 26.85 -19.81 -7.65
N THR A 124 26.94 -20.10 -6.35
CA THR A 124 27.42 -21.34 -5.75
C THR A 124 26.40 -21.80 -4.73
N VAL A 125 25.90 -23.03 -4.83
CA VAL A 125 25.01 -23.63 -3.83
C VAL A 125 25.70 -24.82 -3.21
N ASN A 126 25.88 -24.81 -1.88
CA ASN A 126 26.46 -25.91 -1.12
C ASN A 126 25.37 -26.62 -0.33
N VAL A 127 25.25 -27.94 -0.53
CA VAL A 127 24.31 -28.85 0.11
C VAL A 127 25.05 -29.71 1.14
N ASN A 128 24.42 -29.89 2.30
CA ASN A 128 24.85 -30.76 3.38
C ASN A 128 23.69 -31.71 3.71
N SER A 129 23.81 -32.98 3.35
CA SER A 129 22.75 -33.98 3.49
C SER A 129 23.26 -35.24 4.21
N LYS A 130 22.40 -35.79 5.08
CA LYS A 130 22.61 -37.03 5.83
C LYS A 130 21.88 -38.22 5.19
N GLY A 131 21.29 -38.03 4.01
CA GLY A 131 20.56 -39.05 3.24
C GLY A 131 19.27 -38.53 2.60
N GLN A 132 18.68 -37.44 3.10
CA GLN A 132 17.50 -36.84 2.46
C GLN A 132 17.93 -36.03 1.23
N THR A 133 17.37 -36.35 0.06
CA THR A 133 17.77 -35.73 -1.22
C THR A 133 17.34 -34.26 -1.31
N PHE A 134 18.31 -33.39 -1.61
CA PHE A 134 18.08 -32.04 -2.13
C PHE A 134 17.83 -32.11 -3.64
N TRP A 135 16.84 -31.39 -4.14
CA TRP A 135 16.44 -31.40 -5.55
C TRP A 135 16.44 -30.00 -6.15
N LEU A 136 17.19 -29.83 -7.24
CA LEU A 136 17.16 -28.66 -8.13
C LEU A 136 16.28 -28.97 -9.35
N ASP A 137 15.51 -27.99 -9.79
CA ASP A 137 14.50 -28.08 -10.87
C ASP A 137 14.84 -27.09 -11.99
N TYR A 138 15.02 -25.81 -11.65
CA TYR A 138 15.55 -24.81 -12.57
C TYR A 138 16.06 -23.56 -11.83
N LEU A 139 16.75 -22.70 -12.56
CA LEU A 139 17.08 -21.33 -12.14
C LEU A 139 16.33 -20.33 -13.01
N THR A 140 16.02 -19.16 -12.46
CA THR A 140 15.62 -18.00 -13.26
C THR A 140 16.50 -16.79 -12.94
N TYR A 141 16.81 -15.96 -13.94
CA TYR A 141 17.54 -14.72 -13.73
C TYR A 141 17.06 -13.58 -14.63
N VAL A 142 17.21 -12.34 -14.16
CA VAL A 142 16.96 -11.13 -14.96
C VAL A 142 18.19 -10.86 -15.82
N PRO A 143 18.15 -11.00 -17.16
CA PRO A 143 19.30 -10.73 -18.02
C PRO A 143 19.62 -9.23 -18.08
N LEU A 144 20.91 -8.92 -18.30
CA LEU A 144 21.44 -7.54 -18.36
C LEU A 144 20.72 -6.66 -19.39
N ASP A 145 20.52 -7.17 -20.61
CA ASP A 145 19.73 -6.51 -21.67
C ASP A 145 18.42 -7.28 -21.85
N GLN A 146 17.29 -6.65 -21.53
CA GLN A 146 15.94 -7.20 -21.74
C GLN A 146 15.57 -7.33 -23.23
N ASP A 147 16.19 -6.51 -24.09
CA ASP A 147 15.92 -6.45 -25.54
C ASP A 147 16.89 -7.29 -26.39
N GLN A 148 17.92 -7.92 -25.80
CA GLN A 148 18.83 -8.76 -26.58
C GLN A 148 18.17 -10.08 -27.01
N ALA A 149 18.45 -10.50 -28.25
CA ALA A 149 18.04 -11.79 -28.78
C ALA A 149 18.88 -12.92 -28.14
N LEU A 150 18.43 -13.40 -26.98
CA LEU A 150 19.04 -14.52 -26.25
C LEU A 150 18.83 -15.84 -27.03
N ASN A 151 19.71 -16.11 -27.99
CA ASN A 151 19.57 -17.19 -28.98
C ASN A 151 19.46 -18.57 -28.32
N GLY A 152 18.42 -19.35 -28.65
CA GLY A 152 18.20 -20.72 -28.17
C GLY A 152 17.77 -20.87 -26.69
N VAL A 153 17.79 -19.77 -25.92
CA VAL A 153 17.50 -19.74 -24.49
C VAL A 153 15.99 -19.86 -24.22
N LEU A 154 15.62 -20.46 -23.08
CA LEU A 154 14.24 -20.48 -22.58
C LEU A 154 13.94 -19.18 -21.80
N VAL A 155 12.87 -18.49 -22.16
CA VAL A 155 12.50 -17.18 -21.59
C VAL A 155 11.10 -17.23 -21.01
N GLN A 156 10.98 -16.86 -19.74
CA GLN A 156 9.70 -16.68 -19.06
C GLN A 156 9.17 -15.26 -19.27
N ILE A 157 8.01 -15.17 -19.91
CA ILE A 157 7.27 -13.95 -20.18
C ILE A 157 6.20 -13.79 -19.07
N PRO A 158 6.28 -12.76 -18.22
CA PRO A 158 5.28 -12.55 -17.17
C PRO A 158 3.94 -12.11 -17.76
N ARG A 159 2.84 -12.43 -17.08
CA ARG A 159 1.47 -12.04 -17.49
C ARG A 159 1.20 -10.53 -17.59
N GLN A 160 2.11 -9.69 -17.11
CA GLN A 160 2.09 -8.22 -17.20
C GLN A 160 3.10 -7.67 -18.22
N ASP A 161 3.61 -8.51 -19.12
CA ASP A 161 4.42 -8.07 -20.27
C ASP A 161 3.56 -7.26 -21.25
N ASP A 162 4.02 -6.06 -21.63
CA ASP A 162 3.25 -5.13 -22.47
C ASP A 162 2.98 -5.66 -23.90
N ALA A 163 3.68 -6.71 -24.35
CA ALA A 163 3.38 -7.38 -25.63
C ALA A 163 2.21 -8.39 -25.53
N ILE A 164 1.69 -8.67 -24.33
CA ILE A 164 0.50 -9.51 -24.13
C ILE A 164 -0.76 -8.63 -24.20
N ILE A 165 -1.49 -8.74 -25.30
CA ILE A 165 -2.71 -7.98 -25.56
C ILE A 165 -3.93 -8.81 -25.13
N TYR A 166 -4.63 -8.35 -24.09
CA TYR A 166 -5.87 -8.95 -23.59
C TYR A 166 -7.12 -8.22 -24.12
N ASP A 167 -8.21 -8.95 -24.40
CA ASP A 167 -9.49 -8.35 -24.78
C ASP A 167 -10.04 -7.40 -23.69
N SER A 168 -10.35 -6.18 -24.08
CA SER A 168 -10.65 -5.07 -23.18
C SER A 168 -11.88 -5.33 -22.31
N GLY A 169 -11.68 -5.41 -20.99
CA GLY A 169 -12.73 -5.64 -20.00
C GLY A 169 -13.21 -7.09 -19.86
N ALA A 170 -12.67 -8.02 -20.66
CA ALA A 170 -13.01 -9.44 -20.58
C ALA A 170 -12.09 -10.24 -19.62
N TRP A 171 -10.91 -9.70 -19.30
CA TRP A 171 -9.91 -10.29 -18.41
C TRP A 171 -9.76 -9.49 -17.10
N THR A 172 -9.49 -10.17 -16.00
CA THR A 172 -9.29 -9.57 -14.66
C THR A 172 -8.10 -10.20 -13.91
N PRO A 173 -7.47 -9.50 -12.95
CA PRO A 173 -6.42 -10.08 -12.11
C PRO A 173 -6.99 -11.09 -11.11
N LEU A 174 -6.46 -12.31 -11.09
CA LEU A 174 -6.56 -13.27 -9.99
C LEU A 174 -5.53 -12.89 -8.91
N GLY A 175 -5.73 -11.71 -8.31
CA GLY A 175 -4.76 -11.06 -7.43
C GLY A 175 -3.38 -10.89 -8.09
N ASN A 176 -2.33 -11.24 -7.36
CA ASN A 176 -0.95 -11.21 -7.87
C ASN A 176 -0.58 -12.46 -8.69
N LEU A 177 -1.36 -13.55 -8.59
CA LEU A 177 -1.02 -14.87 -9.14
C LEU A 177 -1.14 -14.93 -10.67
N ALA A 178 -2.31 -14.59 -11.21
CA ALA A 178 -2.64 -14.78 -12.62
C ALA A 178 -3.51 -13.65 -13.20
N THR A 179 -3.63 -13.60 -14.52
CA THR A 179 -4.61 -12.80 -15.26
C THR A 179 -5.61 -13.79 -15.86
N MET A 180 -6.89 -13.67 -15.53
CA MET A 180 -7.90 -14.69 -15.84
C MET A 180 -9.12 -14.15 -16.58
N THR A 181 -9.87 -15.06 -17.21
CA THR A 181 -11.20 -14.79 -17.76
C THR A 181 -12.17 -15.94 -17.52
N THR A 182 -13.42 -15.58 -17.27
CA THR A 182 -14.61 -16.45 -17.32
C THR A 182 -15.56 -16.04 -18.46
N THR A 183 -15.14 -15.11 -19.31
CA THR A 183 -15.98 -14.51 -20.35
C THR A 183 -15.88 -15.34 -21.63
N HIS A 184 -16.97 -15.98 -22.05
CA HIS A 184 -17.03 -16.76 -23.29
C HIS A 184 -16.59 -15.93 -24.51
N ASN A 185 -15.76 -16.52 -25.38
CA ASN A 185 -15.06 -15.89 -26.51
C ASN A 185 -14.03 -14.81 -26.15
N ALA A 186 -13.68 -14.61 -24.88
CA ALA A 186 -12.57 -13.71 -24.53
C ALA A 186 -11.24 -14.27 -25.04
N SER A 187 -10.42 -13.40 -25.64
CA SER A 187 -9.15 -13.77 -26.22
C SER A 187 -7.97 -12.94 -25.71
N MET A 188 -6.79 -13.52 -25.86
CA MET A 188 -5.48 -12.92 -25.61
C MET A 188 -4.62 -13.19 -26.84
N SER A 189 -3.75 -12.25 -27.21
CA SER A 189 -2.76 -12.42 -28.27
C SER A 189 -1.39 -11.91 -27.84
N PHE A 190 -0.34 -12.62 -28.26
CA PHE A 190 1.05 -12.34 -27.92
C PHE A 190 1.94 -12.64 -29.13
N THR A 191 2.88 -11.75 -29.43
CA THR A 191 3.86 -11.92 -30.51
C THR A 191 5.24 -12.19 -29.94
N PHE A 192 5.89 -13.26 -30.40
CA PHE A 192 7.19 -13.72 -29.91
C PHE A 192 8.14 -14.02 -31.07
N THR A 193 9.39 -14.35 -30.76
CA THR A 193 10.40 -14.83 -31.73
C THR A 193 11.07 -16.07 -31.15
N GLY A 194 10.74 -17.25 -31.66
CA GLY A 194 11.05 -18.52 -30.99
C GLY A 194 10.64 -19.75 -31.78
N ARG A 195 10.97 -20.93 -31.24
CA ARG A 195 10.69 -22.25 -31.81
C ARG A 195 9.67 -23.07 -31.03
N SER A 196 9.38 -22.66 -29.79
CA SER A 196 8.27 -23.21 -29.01
C SER A 196 7.68 -22.18 -28.05
N ILE A 197 6.43 -22.43 -27.65
CA ILE A 197 5.72 -21.65 -26.63
C ILE A 197 4.82 -22.55 -25.78
N ALA A 198 4.87 -22.37 -24.46
CA ALA A 198 4.04 -23.07 -23.48
C ALA A 198 3.26 -22.09 -22.60
N TRP A 199 2.01 -22.43 -22.28
CA TRP A 199 1.12 -21.63 -21.43
C TRP A 199 1.06 -22.20 -20.02
N TYR A 200 1.48 -21.42 -19.03
CA TYR A 200 1.39 -21.78 -17.61
C TYR A 200 0.28 -20.97 -16.94
N GLY A 201 -0.62 -21.66 -16.25
CA GLY A 201 -1.81 -21.09 -15.62
C GLY A 201 -2.01 -21.51 -14.16
N VAL A 202 -3.09 -20.99 -13.56
CA VAL A 202 -3.56 -21.35 -12.22
C VAL A 202 -4.97 -21.90 -12.36
N ILE A 203 -5.29 -23.00 -11.69
CA ILE A 203 -6.65 -23.54 -11.59
C ILE A 203 -7.14 -23.30 -10.15
N PRO A 204 -7.90 -22.21 -9.90
CA PRO A 204 -8.30 -21.80 -8.55
C PRO A 204 -9.45 -22.61 -7.96
N ARG A 205 -9.32 -22.97 -6.68
CA ARG A 205 -10.34 -23.62 -5.86
C ARG A 205 -11.51 -22.69 -5.50
N GLU A 206 -11.33 -21.39 -5.62
CA GLU A 206 -12.31 -20.38 -5.20
C GLU A 206 -13.34 -20.02 -6.30
N LEU A 207 -13.23 -20.65 -7.47
CA LEU A 207 -14.03 -20.42 -8.69
C LEU A 207 -14.53 -21.76 -9.27
N PRO A 208 -15.42 -21.80 -10.29
CA PRO A 208 -16.05 -23.05 -10.72
C PRO A 208 -15.05 -24.12 -11.21
N HIS A 209 -15.40 -25.40 -10.99
CA HIS A 209 -14.51 -26.54 -11.30
C HIS A 209 -14.98 -27.39 -12.49
N VAL A 210 -16.08 -27.03 -13.16
CA VAL A 210 -16.52 -27.78 -14.35
C VAL A 210 -15.49 -27.55 -15.45
N SER A 211 -14.93 -28.63 -16.00
CA SER A 211 -13.88 -28.56 -17.01
C SER A 211 -14.28 -27.66 -18.18
N ALA A 212 -13.36 -26.78 -18.58
CA ALA A 212 -13.57 -25.82 -19.66
C ALA A 212 -12.72 -26.18 -20.88
N VAL A 213 -13.17 -25.79 -22.07
CA VAL A 213 -12.36 -25.83 -23.29
C VAL A 213 -11.87 -24.43 -23.61
N ALA A 214 -10.62 -24.34 -24.03
CA ALA A 214 -10.06 -23.16 -24.66
C ALA A 214 -9.38 -23.57 -25.99
N THR A 215 -9.06 -22.58 -26.81
CA THR A 215 -8.49 -22.80 -28.15
C THR A 215 -7.29 -21.92 -28.36
N TYR A 216 -6.31 -22.37 -29.16
CA TYR A 216 -5.20 -21.55 -29.63
C TYR A 216 -5.04 -21.61 -31.14
N THR A 217 -4.37 -20.61 -31.71
CA THR A 217 -3.86 -20.57 -33.08
C THR A 217 -2.45 -19.99 -33.05
N ILE A 218 -1.54 -20.55 -33.84
CA ILE A 218 -0.27 -19.90 -34.19
C ILE A 218 -0.43 -19.30 -35.60
N ASP A 219 0.01 -18.06 -35.80
CA ASP A 219 0.07 -17.32 -37.08
C ASP A 219 -1.24 -17.23 -37.87
N GLY A 220 -2.38 -17.33 -37.19
CA GLY A 220 -3.70 -17.37 -37.83
C GLY A 220 -4.00 -18.68 -38.57
N GLY A 221 -3.21 -19.73 -38.32
CA GLY A 221 -3.45 -21.09 -38.82
C GLY A 221 -4.65 -21.80 -38.16
N PRO A 222 -4.74 -23.14 -38.29
CA PRO A 222 -5.82 -23.92 -37.69
C PRO A 222 -5.97 -23.69 -36.19
N SER A 223 -7.20 -23.82 -35.69
CA SER A 223 -7.49 -23.70 -34.27
C SER A 223 -7.39 -25.06 -33.57
N HIS A 224 -6.62 -25.10 -32.49
CA HIS A 224 -6.35 -26.29 -31.69
C HIS A 224 -6.99 -26.15 -30.32
N ASN A 225 -7.75 -27.16 -29.89
CA ASN A 225 -8.43 -27.16 -28.59
C ASN A 225 -7.51 -27.71 -27.49
N PHE A 226 -7.58 -27.11 -26.31
CA PHE A 226 -7.02 -27.65 -25.07
C PHE A 226 -8.05 -27.60 -23.94
N VAL A 227 -7.84 -28.42 -22.91
CA VAL A 227 -8.82 -28.65 -21.84
C VAL A 227 -8.25 -28.14 -20.52
N ILE A 228 -8.99 -27.26 -19.86
CA ILE A 228 -8.72 -26.86 -18.48
C ILE A 228 -9.30 -27.95 -17.59
N GLN A 229 -8.43 -28.64 -16.85
CA GLN A 229 -8.81 -29.80 -16.05
C GLN A 229 -9.75 -29.40 -14.90
N PRO A 230 -10.74 -30.24 -14.55
CA PRO A 230 -11.62 -30.00 -13.43
C PRO A 230 -10.89 -30.26 -12.11
N LEU A 231 -11.23 -29.51 -11.06
CA LEU A 231 -10.82 -29.84 -9.68
C LEU A 231 -11.86 -30.74 -9.00
N GLY A 232 -11.40 -31.72 -8.23
CA GLY A 232 -12.20 -32.40 -7.23
C GLY A 232 -12.58 -31.47 -6.08
N LYS A 233 -13.69 -31.77 -5.39
CA LYS A 233 -14.23 -30.94 -4.29
C LYS A 233 -13.25 -30.74 -3.11
N THR A 234 -12.29 -31.64 -2.97
CA THR A 234 -11.28 -31.67 -1.93
C THR A 234 -10.01 -30.91 -2.27
N ASP A 235 -9.81 -30.61 -3.56
CA ASP A 235 -8.48 -30.41 -4.12
C ASP A 235 -8.01 -28.96 -3.91
N PRO A 236 -6.71 -28.71 -3.75
CA PRO A 236 -6.19 -27.35 -3.59
C PRO A 236 -6.27 -26.57 -4.91
N THR A 237 -6.08 -25.25 -4.84
CA THR A 237 -5.73 -24.45 -6.02
C THR A 237 -4.44 -25.00 -6.63
N LEU A 238 -4.42 -25.27 -7.93
CA LEU A 238 -3.23 -25.76 -8.63
C LEU A 238 -2.50 -24.59 -9.30
N TYR A 239 -1.22 -24.43 -9.01
CA TYR A 239 -0.34 -23.39 -9.56
C TYR A 239 0.59 -23.97 -10.64
N ASN A 240 1.21 -23.09 -11.45
CA ASN A 240 2.18 -23.44 -12.50
C ASN A 240 1.71 -24.58 -13.44
N GLN A 241 0.42 -24.61 -13.76
CA GLN A 241 -0.18 -25.68 -14.57
C GLN A 241 0.08 -25.42 -16.06
N ARG A 242 0.90 -26.24 -16.70
CA ARG A 242 1.13 -26.18 -18.16
C ARG A 242 -0.12 -26.64 -18.91
N LEU A 243 -0.93 -25.70 -19.40
CA LEU A 243 -2.23 -25.98 -20.03
C LEU A 243 -2.11 -26.45 -21.49
N PHE A 244 -1.10 -25.96 -22.21
CA PHE A 244 -0.67 -26.48 -23.50
C PHE A 244 0.77 -26.06 -23.80
N GLU A 245 1.36 -26.72 -24.81
CA GLU A 245 2.69 -26.47 -25.34
C GLU A 245 2.65 -26.64 -26.86
N VAL A 246 3.41 -25.83 -27.59
CA VAL A 246 3.56 -25.91 -29.04
C VAL A 246 5.03 -25.89 -29.39
N ASP A 247 5.56 -27.03 -29.81
CA ASP A 247 6.96 -27.22 -30.19
C ASP A 247 7.20 -27.28 -31.70
N ASN A 248 8.48 -27.25 -32.08
CA ASN A 248 8.95 -27.44 -33.45
C ASN A 248 8.41 -26.40 -34.46
N LEU A 249 8.13 -25.18 -33.98
CA LEU A 249 7.96 -24.03 -34.85
C LEU A 249 9.30 -23.72 -35.56
N SER A 250 9.19 -23.08 -36.72
CA SER A 250 10.34 -22.52 -37.45
C SER A 250 11.09 -21.49 -36.62
N ASP A 251 12.40 -21.33 -36.82
CA ASP A 251 13.10 -20.13 -36.31
C ASP A 251 12.50 -18.87 -36.97
N GLY A 252 11.72 -18.09 -36.22
CA GLY A 252 10.98 -16.95 -36.76
C GLY A 252 10.20 -16.18 -35.71
N SER A 253 9.48 -15.15 -36.17
CA SER A 253 8.50 -14.42 -35.36
C SER A 253 7.11 -15.02 -35.57
N HIS A 254 6.41 -15.24 -34.45
CA HIS A 254 5.14 -15.94 -34.39
C HIS A 254 4.11 -15.17 -33.59
N THR A 255 2.84 -15.29 -33.95
CA THR A 255 1.71 -14.74 -33.19
C THR A 255 0.89 -15.87 -32.57
N LEU A 256 0.96 -16.00 -31.25
CA LEU A 256 0.00 -16.79 -30.48
C LEU A 256 -1.29 -15.97 -30.33
N LYS A 257 -2.43 -16.61 -30.59
CA LYS A 257 -3.73 -16.17 -30.07
C LYS A 257 -4.40 -17.31 -29.31
N VAL A 258 -4.95 -17.03 -28.15
CA VAL A 258 -5.74 -17.95 -27.32
C VAL A 258 -7.13 -17.39 -27.09
N THR A 259 -8.17 -18.23 -27.19
CA THR A 259 -9.58 -17.83 -27.00
C THR A 259 -10.29 -18.82 -26.08
N PHE A 260 -10.92 -18.32 -25.01
CA PHE A 260 -11.69 -19.10 -24.06
C PHE A 260 -13.08 -19.46 -24.62
N THR A 261 -13.45 -20.74 -24.54
CA THR A 261 -14.76 -21.24 -25.01
C THR A 261 -15.63 -21.82 -23.88
N GLY A 262 -15.20 -21.68 -22.63
CA GLY A 262 -16.04 -21.87 -21.44
C GLY A 262 -16.86 -20.62 -21.09
N ASP A 263 -17.52 -20.66 -19.94
CA ASP A 263 -18.32 -19.57 -19.38
C ASP A 263 -18.17 -19.46 -17.84
N GLU A 264 -18.97 -18.59 -17.19
CA GLU A 264 -18.93 -18.33 -15.75
C GLU A 264 -19.39 -19.48 -14.84
N ASN A 265 -19.74 -20.64 -15.40
CA ASN A 265 -20.00 -21.89 -14.68
C ASN A 265 -18.84 -22.91 -14.79
N THR A 266 -17.79 -22.58 -15.56
CA THR A 266 -16.67 -23.46 -15.90
C THR A 266 -15.32 -22.94 -15.37
N ALA A 267 -14.31 -23.80 -15.36
CA ALA A 267 -12.96 -23.46 -14.91
C ALA A 267 -12.39 -22.26 -15.70
N PRO A 268 -11.93 -21.19 -15.03
CA PRO A 268 -11.46 -19.99 -15.70
C PRO A 268 -10.18 -20.25 -16.48
N LEU A 269 -10.03 -19.63 -17.65
CA LEU A 269 -8.73 -19.55 -18.33
C LEU A 269 -7.87 -18.51 -17.62
N ALA A 270 -6.74 -18.94 -17.07
CA ALA A 270 -5.80 -18.07 -16.35
C ALA A 270 -4.38 -18.18 -16.92
N LEU A 271 -3.71 -17.04 -17.04
CA LEU A 271 -2.29 -16.93 -17.38
C LEU A 271 -1.48 -16.52 -16.15
N GLN A 272 -0.51 -17.35 -15.77
CA GLN A 272 0.53 -17.04 -14.79
C GLN A 272 1.78 -16.51 -15.52
N ASN A 273 2.26 -17.24 -16.52
CA ASN A 273 3.36 -16.87 -17.41
C ASN A 273 3.27 -17.64 -18.76
N LEU A 274 4.06 -17.23 -19.73
CA LEU A 274 4.38 -18.03 -20.92
C LEU A 274 5.86 -18.41 -20.87
N LEU A 275 6.22 -19.63 -21.27
CA LEU A 275 7.61 -19.98 -21.57
C LEU A 275 7.81 -19.99 -23.08
N VAL A 276 8.86 -19.32 -23.57
CA VAL A 276 9.22 -19.24 -25.00
C VAL A 276 10.65 -19.73 -25.18
N LYS A 277 10.88 -20.69 -26.08
CA LYS A 277 12.24 -21.07 -26.47
C LYS A 277 12.68 -20.24 -27.67
N ASN A 278 13.63 -19.33 -27.48
CA ASN A 278 14.06 -18.38 -28.50
C ASN A 278 14.70 -19.08 -29.72
N SER A 279 14.63 -18.41 -30.88
CA SER A 279 15.25 -18.89 -32.11
C SER A 279 16.78 -18.90 -32.00
N THR A 280 17.44 -19.78 -32.75
CA THR A 280 18.90 -19.81 -32.90
C THR A 280 19.30 -19.12 -34.18
N THR A 281 19.69 -17.84 -34.11
CA THR A 281 20.03 -17.01 -35.28
C THR A 281 21.37 -17.46 -35.89
N SER A 282 21.32 -18.52 -36.71
CA SER A 282 22.47 -19.07 -37.40
C SER A 282 22.90 -18.17 -38.56
N VAL A 283 23.69 -17.12 -38.26
CA VAL A 283 24.19 -16.13 -39.24
C VAL A 283 25.19 -16.78 -40.21
N THR A 284 24.66 -17.55 -41.17
CA THR A 284 25.43 -18.21 -42.23
C THR A 284 25.53 -17.27 -43.43
N SER A 285 26.49 -16.35 -43.36
CA SER A 285 26.76 -15.32 -44.38
C SER A 285 27.34 -15.92 -45.68
N SER A 286 26.45 -16.49 -46.50
CA SER A 286 26.75 -17.08 -47.81
C SER A 286 27.02 -16.01 -48.89
N SER A 287 28.22 -15.44 -48.87
CA SER A 287 28.72 -14.42 -49.80
C SER A 287 29.02 -14.98 -51.20
N SER A 288 27.98 -15.17 -52.02
CA SER A 288 28.12 -15.56 -53.43
C SER A 288 28.80 -14.46 -54.27
N SER A 289 30.08 -14.68 -54.60
CA SER A 289 30.87 -13.75 -55.40
C SER A 289 30.51 -13.86 -56.90
N GLY A 290 30.12 -12.75 -57.52
CA GLY A 290 29.85 -12.64 -58.97
C GLY A 290 30.46 -11.35 -59.53
N SER A 291 31.08 -11.41 -60.72
CA SER A 291 32.09 -10.41 -61.12
C SER A 291 31.89 -9.76 -62.49
N GLY A 292 32.29 -8.48 -62.58
CA GLY A 292 32.85 -7.85 -63.79
C GLY A 292 31.88 -7.16 -64.76
N GLY A 293 32.25 -5.95 -65.22
CA GLY A 293 31.59 -5.28 -66.36
C GLY A 293 31.72 -3.74 -66.40
N SER A 294 32.76 -3.22 -67.05
CA SER A 294 32.88 -1.80 -67.44
C SER A 294 33.68 -1.71 -68.77
N PRO A 295 33.31 -0.84 -69.72
CA PRO A 295 33.68 0.59 -69.73
C PRO A 295 32.43 1.52 -69.91
N SER A 296 32.45 2.81 -70.27
CA SER A 296 33.50 3.68 -70.84
C SER A 296 33.38 5.19 -70.57
N THR A 297 34.42 5.90 -71.02
CA THR A 297 34.58 7.34 -71.34
C THR A 297 33.40 7.98 -72.12
N THR A 298 33.17 9.31 -72.12
CA THR A 298 34.14 10.44 -72.26
C THR A 298 33.79 11.78 -71.57
N ASN A 299 34.84 12.56 -71.30
CA ASN A 299 35.05 14.02 -71.09
C ASN A 299 33.89 15.00 -71.51
N ALA A 300 33.76 16.24 -71.00
CA ALA A 300 34.78 17.20 -70.50
C ALA A 300 34.16 18.39 -69.70
N GLY A 301 34.99 19.24 -69.06
CA GLY A 301 34.70 20.68 -68.87
C GLY A 301 34.50 21.24 -67.45
N THR A 302 35.56 21.82 -66.88
CA THR A 302 35.60 22.79 -65.75
C THR A 302 36.29 24.08 -66.21
N PRO A 303 36.41 25.19 -65.45
CA PRO A 303 35.80 25.65 -64.18
C PRO A 303 35.03 27.01 -64.43
N PRO A 304 34.86 28.05 -63.55
CA PRO A 304 35.27 28.27 -62.14
C PRO A 304 34.22 28.92 -61.20
N GLN A 305 34.70 29.33 -60.01
CA GLN A 305 33.99 30.00 -58.90
C GLN A 305 33.61 31.47 -59.20
N PHE A 306 32.61 32.03 -58.50
CA PHE A 306 32.82 33.16 -57.55
C PHE A 306 31.60 33.45 -56.63
N SER A 307 31.77 34.42 -55.72
CA SER A 307 31.03 34.68 -54.46
C SER A 307 29.64 35.36 -54.53
N GLU A 308 28.95 35.30 -53.38
CA GLU A 308 28.11 36.35 -52.73
C GLU A 308 27.36 37.41 -53.57
N ALA A 309 26.04 37.56 -53.34
CA ALA A 309 25.50 38.63 -52.46
C ALA A 309 23.96 38.67 -52.32
N VAL A 310 23.53 38.94 -51.07
CA VAL A 310 22.26 39.49 -50.56
C VAL A 310 21.12 39.86 -51.55
N GLY A 311 19.93 39.31 -51.32
CA GLY A 311 18.65 39.86 -51.79
C GLY A 311 17.51 39.64 -50.78
N LYS A 312 16.92 40.71 -50.22
CA LYS A 312 15.78 40.63 -49.28
C LYS A 312 14.46 40.42 -50.03
N SER A 313 13.60 39.53 -49.53
CA SER A 313 12.15 39.55 -49.81
C SER A 313 11.38 39.25 -48.51
N ASN A 314 10.24 39.94 -48.32
CA ASN A 314 9.47 39.86 -47.08
C ASN A 314 8.41 38.74 -47.17
N ILE A 315 8.34 37.86 -46.17
CA ILE A 315 7.37 36.76 -46.11
C ILE A 315 6.21 37.15 -45.17
N ASN A 316 4.98 37.04 -45.66
CA ASN A 316 3.77 37.39 -44.90
C ASN A 316 3.37 36.30 -43.89
N VAL A 317 3.91 36.40 -42.67
CA VAL A 317 3.70 35.44 -41.55
C VAL A 317 2.21 35.20 -41.22
N ALA A 318 1.34 36.20 -41.44
CA ALA A 318 -0.09 36.15 -41.08
C ALA A 318 -0.86 34.94 -41.65
N GLY A 319 -0.50 34.45 -42.85
CA GLY A 319 -1.21 33.33 -43.48
C GLY A 319 -1.05 32.00 -42.74
N VAL A 320 0.13 31.74 -42.17
CA VAL A 320 0.47 30.45 -41.54
C VAL A 320 -0.27 30.27 -40.21
N VAL A 321 -0.32 31.33 -39.40
CA VAL A 321 -0.94 31.30 -38.06
C VAL A 321 -2.45 30.99 -38.14
N CYS A 322 -3.16 31.60 -39.09
CA CYS A 322 -4.58 31.33 -39.32
C CYS A 322 -4.83 29.88 -39.78
N GLY A 323 -3.95 29.30 -40.60
CA GLY A 323 -4.07 27.90 -41.05
C GLY A 323 -3.95 26.90 -39.90
N VAL A 324 -2.93 27.06 -39.03
CA VAL A 324 -2.71 26.17 -37.87
C VAL A 324 -3.89 26.25 -36.88
N LEU A 325 -4.40 27.45 -36.58
CA LEU A 325 -5.54 27.62 -35.70
C LEU A 325 -6.83 26.98 -36.25
N ALA A 326 -7.07 27.06 -37.56
CA ALA A 326 -8.23 26.44 -38.19
C ALA A 326 -8.20 24.90 -38.10
N VAL A 327 -7.02 24.29 -38.30
CA VAL A 327 -6.84 22.83 -38.19
C VAL A 327 -7.03 22.35 -36.74
N LEU A 328 -6.50 23.09 -35.76
CA LEU A 328 -6.70 22.78 -34.33
C LEU A 328 -8.18 22.85 -33.91
N LEU A 329 -8.90 23.88 -34.36
CA LEU A 329 -10.34 24.01 -34.10
C LEU A 329 -11.15 22.86 -34.72
N LEU A 330 -10.81 22.45 -35.95
CA LEU A 330 -11.45 21.33 -36.62
C LEU A 330 -11.20 20.00 -35.89
N ALA A 331 -9.96 19.76 -35.44
CA ALA A 331 -9.60 18.57 -34.68
C ALA A 331 -10.35 18.48 -33.34
N LEU A 332 -10.44 19.59 -32.60
CA LEU A 332 -11.21 19.66 -31.35
C LEU A 332 -12.71 19.43 -31.57
N LEU A 333 -13.28 19.97 -32.65
CA LEU A 333 -14.69 19.79 -32.98
C LEU A 333 -15.00 18.33 -33.38
N LEU A 334 -14.13 17.69 -34.17
CA LEU A 334 -14.24 16.27 -34.51
C LEU A 334 -14.13 15.37 -33.26
N ALA A 335 -13.18 15.65 -32.36
CA ALA A 335 -13.04 14.94 -31.10
C ALA A 335 -14.31 15.08 -30.22
N PHE A 336 -14.87 16.29 -30.10
CA PHE A 336 -16.10 16.54 -29.37
C PHE A 336 -17.30 15.77 -29.96
N MET A 337 -17.46 15.76 -31.29
CA MET A 337 -18.50 14.97 -31.95
C MET A 337 -18.32 13.46 -31.72
N TYR A 338 -17.09 12.94 -31.79
CA TYR A 338 -16.79 11.53 -31.48
C TYR A 338 -17.16 11.18 -30.03
N PHE A 339 -16.82 12.02 -29.05
CA PHE A 339 -17.21 11.81 -27.65
C PHE A 339 -18.72 11.85 -27.43
N ARG A 340 -19.48 12.73 -28.13
CA ARG A 340 -20.96 12.70 -28.06
C ARG A 340 -21.54 11.45 -28.72
N TYR A 341 -21.03 11.04 -29.89
CA TYR A 341 -21.47 9.84 -30.60
C TYR A 341 -21.25 8.56 -29.76
N ARG A 342 -20.07 8.43 -29.14
CA ARG A 342 -19.75 7.30 -28.25
C ARG A 342 -20.61 7.29 -26.99
N ARG A 343 -20.97 8.45 -26.43
CA ARG A 343 -21.96 8.56 -25.33
C ARG A 343 -23.39 8.18 -25.76
N GLN A 344 -23.78 8.42 -27.02
CA GLN A 344 -25.12 8.09 -27.51
C GLN A 344 -25.30 6.59 -27.78
N LYS A 345 -24.31 5.93 -28.38
CA LYS A 345 -24.42 4.49 -28.74
C LYS A 345 -24.49 3.54 -27.54
N ASN A 346 -23.95 3.92 -26.38
CA ASN A 346 -24.03 3.11 -25.15
C ASN A 346 -25.41 3.19 -24.46
N GLY A 347 -26.39 3.91 -25.02
CA GLY A 347 -27.70 4.13 -24.39
C GLY A 347 -28.87 3.29 -24.94
N GLN A 348 -28.71 2.56 -26.06
CA GLN A 348 -29.82 1.84 -26.69
C GLN A 348 -29.39 0.54 -27.39
N GLN A 349 -29.59 -0.61 -26.73
CA GLN A 349 -30.09 -1.83 -27.37
C GLN A 349 -30.59 -2.83 -26.30
N LEU A 350 -31.91 -2.86 -26.11
CA LEU A 350 -32.63 -3.93 -25.39
C LEU A 350 -33.58 -4.58 -26.41
N PRO A 351 -33.39 -5.85 -26.81
CA PRO A 351 -34.29 -6.50 -27.74
C PRO A 351 -35.66 -6.70 -27.08
N THR A 352 -36.71 -6.20 -27.72
CA THR A 352 -38.09 -6.34 -27.23
C THR A 352 -38.57 -7.77 -27.43
N PHE A 353 -38.43 -8.61 -26.39
CA PHE A 353 -38.95 -9.97 -26.44
C PHE A 353 -40.49 -9.98 -26.36
N SER A 354 -41.13 -10.10 -27.52
CA SER A 354 -42.56 -10.35 -27.63
C SER A 354 -42.86 -11.77 -27.14
N ASN A 355 -43.70 -11.92 -26.11
CA ASN A 355 -44.17 -13.22 -25.62
C ASN A 355 -45.39 -13.72 -26.42
N PRO A 356 -45.33 -14.87 -27.10
CA PRO A 356 -46.45 -15.42 -27.85
C PRO A 356 -46.76 -16.86 -27.41
N PHE A 357 -47.12 -17.08 -26.13
CA PHE A 357 -47.68 -18.37 -25.71
C PHE A 357 -48.98 -18.22 -24.92
N THR A 358 -50.02 -18.84 -25.47
CA THR A 358 -51.41 -18.78 -25.02
C THR A 358 -51.67 -19.81 -23.91
N SER A 359 -52.75 -19.61 -23.17
CA SER A 359 -53.19 -20.44 -22.04
C SER A 359 -53.27 -21.95 -22.35
N ALA A 360 -52.58 -22.77 -21.54
CA ALA A 360 -52.91 -24.18 -21.35
C ALA A 360 -53.58 -24.37 -19.99
N ARG A 361 -54.82 -24.90 -19.99
CA ARG A 361 -55.72 -24.93 -18.83
C ARG A 361 -55.72 -26.32 -18.18
N LEU A 362 -55.06 -26.50 -17.03
CA LEU A 362 -55.11 -27.74 -16.25
C LEU A 362 -55.75 -27.51 -14.86
N LYS A 363 -56.40 -28.56 -14.34
CA LYS A 363 -57.37 -28.46 -13.24
C LYS A 363 -56.73 -28.62 -11.86
N ALA A 364 -57.39 -28.04 -10.87
CA ALA A 364 -57.02 -28.13 -9.46
C ALA A 364 -56.95 -29.57 -8.94
N MET A 365 -55.96 -29.84 -8.08
CA MET A 365 -55.91 -31.02 -7.22
C MET A 365 -55.43 -30.59 -5.84
N LYS A 366 -56.22 -30.86 -4.79
CA LYS A 366 -55.89 -30.48 -3.40
C LYS A 366 -54.96 -31.52 -2.77
N PRO A 367 -53.82 -31.12 -2.17
CA PRO A 367 -53.12 -31.97 -1.21
C PRO A 367 -53.78 -31.84 0.17
N ASN A 368 -54.56 -32.84 0.58
CA ASN A 368 -54.83 -33.08 2.00
C ASN A 368 -53.59 -33.75 2.60
N PHE A 369 -52.99 -33.18 3.65
CA PHE A 369 -52.03 -33.90 4.49
C PHE A 369 -52.46 -33.87 5.96
N SER A 370 -52.79 -35.06 6.47
CA SER A 370 -53.25 -35.26 7.84
C SER A 370 -52.10 -35.19 8.83
N ARG A 371 -52.34 -34.54 9.97
CA ARG A 371 -51.36 -34.29 11.04
C ARG A 371 -51.18 -35.54 11.92
N PRO A 372 -50.00 -36.18 11.99
CA PRO A 372 -49.75 -37.29 12.90
C PRO A 372 -49.46 -36.76 14.32
N THR A 373 -50.42 -36.88 15.24
CA THR A 373 -50.19 -36.70 16.68
C THR A 373 -49.64 -37.98 17.29
N PHE A 374 -48.39 -37.97 17.77
CA PHE A 374 -47.84 -39.03 18.60
C PHE A 374 -47.81 -38.62 20.07
N SER A 375 -48.46 -39.41 20.92
CA SER A 375 -48.55 -39.20 22.36
C SER A 375 -47.39 -39.87 23.10
N ARG A 376 -46.89 -39.22 24.17
CA ARG A 376 -45.94 -39.82 25.12
C ARG A 376 -46.66 -40.18 26.43
N PRO A 377 -46.44 -41.38 27.01
CA PRO A 377 -46.98 -41.75 28.31
C PRO A 377 -46.20 -41.11 29.49
N PRO A 378 -46.78 -41.08 30.70
CA PRO A 378 -46.18 -40.46 31.90
C PRO A 378 -45.40 -41.47 32.78
N PHE A 379 -45.29 -41.19 34.09
CA PHE A 379 -44.58 -41.89 35.19
C PHE A 379 -43.06 -41.64 35.29
N SER A 380 -42.43 -41.56 36.49
CA SER A 380 -42.89 -41.12 37.84
C SER A 380 -41.68 -40.99 38.80
N ARG A 381 -41.73 -40.10 39.79
CA ARG A 381 -40.78 -40.12 40.94
C ARG A 381 -41.11 -41.26 41.91
N PRO A 382 -40.11 -41.79 42.63
CA PRO A 382 -40.13 -41.65 44.10
C PRO A 382 -38.81 -41.10 44.69
N THR A 383 -38.54 -41.29 45.99
CA THR A 383 -37.68 -40.39 46.80
C THR A 383 -36.73 -41.07 47.80
N LYS A 384 -35.64 -40.34 48.16
CA LYS A 384 -34.75 -40.47 49.35
C LYS A 384 -33.92 -41.76 49.50
N VAL A 385 -32.66 -41.62 49.98
CA VAL A 385 -32.21 -42.07 51.33
C VAL A 385 -30.74 -41.73 51.64
N THR A 386 -30.55 -41.26 52.87
CA THR A 386 -29.42 -41.15 53.82
C THR A 386 -28.05 -41.85 53.55
N ARG A 387 -27.01 -41.03 53.34
CA ARG A 387 -25.73 -40.90 54.11
C ARG A 387 -25.30 -42.06 55.07
N MET A 388 -24.12 -42.67 54.87
CA MET A 388 -22.99 -42.83 55.86
C MET A 388 -21.92 -43.90 55.47
N ARG A 389 -20.62 -43.58 55.70
CA ARG A 389 -19.46 -44.42 56.21
C ARG A 389 -19.14 -45.78 55.52
N GLN A 390 -17.94 -46.39 55.57
CA GLN A 390 -16.51 -46.12 55.90
C GLN A 390 -15.70 -47.27 55.18
N MET A 391 -14.40 -47.28 54.89
CA MET A 391 -13.15 -46.94 55.62
C MET A 391 -12.03 -46.49 54.62
N SER A 392 -10.73 -46.62 54.92
CA SER A 392 -9.90 -45.69 55.75
C SER A 392 -8.47 -46.25 56.04
N THR A 393 -7.51 -46.08 55.12
CA THR A 393 -6.05 -46.24 55.37
C THR A 393 -5.29 -45.04 54.75
N LEU A 394 -4.70 -44.12 55.54
CA LEU A 394 -3.30 -44.11 56.07
C LEU A 394 -2.26 -43.89 54.93
N ASP A 395 -1.25 -43.01 54.99
CA ASP A 395 -0.66 -42.13 56.05
C ASP A 395 0.27 -41.05 55.41
N LEU A 396 0.78 -39.96 56.03
CA LEU A 396 0.52 -39.14 57.25
C LEU A 396 1.32 -37.79 57.11
N LEU A 397 1.49 -37.01 58.20
CA LEU A 397 2.30 -35.79 58.41
C LEU A 397 1.83 -34.46 57.76
N ALA A 398 2.22 -33.34 58.38
CA ALA A 398 1.68 -31.99 58.17
C ALA A 398 2.60 -30.89 58.74
N GLN A 399 2.34 -29.60 58.42
CA GLN A 399 2.58 -28.42 59.30
C GLN A 399 1.77 -27.17 58.79
N PRO A 400 1.62 -26.07 59.56
CA PRO A 400 0.42 -25.21 59.51
C PRO A 400 0.56 -23.82 58.82
N ALA A 401 -0.57 -23.13 58.70
CA ALA A 401 -0.69 -21.75 58.20
C ALA A 401 -0.55 -20.67 59.31
N ILE A 402 -0.32 -19.42 58.88
CA ILE A 402 -0.21 -18.21 59.74
C ILE A 402 -1.29 -17.19 59.33
N PRO A 403 -1.98 -16.52 60.27
CA PRO A 403 -3.12 -15.62 59.98
C PRO A 403 -2.75 -14.14 59.78
N ALA A 404 -3.73 -13.34 59.34
CA ALA A 404 -3.60 -11.89 59.11
C ALA A 404 -3.72 -11.03 60.40
N PRO A 405 -3.14 -9.82 60.43
CA PRO A 405 -3.16 -8.93 61.60
C PRO A 405 -4.38 -7.99 61.68
N GLN A 406 -4.70 -7.54 62.89
CA GLN A 406 -5.68 -6.49 63.21
C GLN A 406 -5.02 -5.30 63.97
N PRO A 407 -5.69 -4.14 64.12
CA PRO A 407 -5.05 -2.88 64.56
C PRO A 407 -4.99 -2.68 66.09
N THR A 408 -4.16 -1.73 66.54
CA THR A 408 -3.99 -1.30 67.94
C THR A 408 -4.30 0.21 68.16
N PRO A 409 -4.82 0.64 69.33
CA PRO A 409 -5.23 2.03 69.56
C PRO A 409 -4.54 2.79 70.70
N GLY A 410 -4.51 4.13 70.58
CA GLY A 410 -4.92 5.06 71.66
C GLY A 410 -3.87 5.73 72.57
N LEU A 411 -3.98 7.07 72.73
CA LEU A 411 -4.05 7.74 74.05
C LEU A 411 -4.33 9.27 73.97
N ALA A 412 -5.46 9.67 74.58
CA ALA A 412 -5.80 10.92 75.31
C ALA A 412 -5.66 12.37 74.69
N PRO A 413 -6.47 13.37 75.14
CA PRO A 413 -6.49 14.75 74.60
C PRO A 413 -6.36 15.90 75.64
N THR A 414 -6.43 17.16 75.19
CA THR A 414 -7.07 18.30 75.93
C THR A 414 -7.40 19.49 74.98
N PRO A 415 -8.33 20.42 75.30
CA PRO A 415 -8.98 21.31 74.30
C PRO A 415 -8.83 22.84 74.54
N VAL A 416 -9.14 23.64 73.50
CA VAL A 416 -9.56 25.07 73.61
C VAL A 416 -10.71 25.36 72.62
N THR A 417 -11.54 26.36 72.93
CA THR A 417 -12.90 26.60 72.41
C THR A 417 -13.04 27.69 71.32
N ALA A 418 -14.01 27.45 70.42
CA ALA A 418 -14.86 28.46 69.74
C ALA A 418 -14.18 29.46 68.73
N ALA A 419 -14.89 30.25 67.91
CA ALA A 419 -16.33 30.48 67.80
C ALA A 419 -16.82 30.89 66.37
N THR A 420 -18.02 30.42 65.99
CA THR A 420 -19.06 31.08 65.16
C THR A 420 -18.79 31.81 63.81
N ARG A 421 -19.42 31.25 62.75
CA ARG A 421 -20.48 31.84 61.88
C ARG A 421 -20.15 32.75 60.67
N ALA A 422 -21.02 32.57 59.66
CA ALA A 422 -21.58 33.56 58.71
C ALA A 422 -20.90 33.83 57.35
N LEU A 423 -21.55 33.29 56.30
CA LEU A 423 -21.77 33.93 54.99
C LEU A 423 -22.76 35.14 55.15
N PRO A 424 -23.03 36.03 54.16
CA PRO A 424 -22.78 35.89 52.71
C PRO A 424 -22.33 37.19 51.94
N ALA A 425 -22.40 37.10 50.61
CA ALA A 425 -22.78 38.13 49.63
C ALA A 425 -21.73 39.07 48.99
N GLU A 426 -21.78 39.09 47.64
CA GLU A 426 -21.63 40.21 46.67
C GLU A 426 -20.39 41.14 46.65
N GLY A 427 -20.07 41.68 45.46
CA GLY A 427 -19.33 42.96 45.35
C GLY A 427 -18.12 43.04 44.40
N TYR A 428 -18.38 43.09 43.08
CA TYR A 428 -17.68 43.89 42.05
C TYR A 428 -16.15 44.23 42.12
N LEU A 429 -15.47 43.91 41.00
CA LEU A 429 -14.38 44.63 40.31
C LEU A 429 -13.34 45.45 41.12
N GLY A 430 -12.06 45.05 41.05
CA GLY A 430 -10.92 45.87 41.51
C GLY A 430 -9.52 45.38 41.11
N HIS A 431 -9.01 45.83 39.95
CA HIS A 431 -7.57 46.02 39.70
C HIS A 431 -7.18 47.47 40.15
N PRO A 432 -5.89 47.86 40.28
CA PRO A 432 -4.66 47.21 39.81
C PRO A 432 -3.49 47.17 40.84
N GLY A 433 -2.34 46.63 40.42
CA GLY A 433 -1.05 47.16 40.89
C GLY A 433 -0.19 46.30 41.82
N PRO A 434 1.08 46.70 42.06
CA PRO A 434 2.17 45.82 41.65
C PRO A 434 3.32 45.64 42.67
N SER A 435 4.32 44.87 42.22
CA SER A 435 5.72 44.78 42.73
C SER A 435 6.00 43.71 43.79
N ARG A 436 6.98 42.84 43.50
CA ARG A 436 8.36 43.03 44.02
C ARG A 436 9.39 42.20 43.26
N THR A 437 10.50 42.84 42.92
CA THR A 437 11.77 42.22 42.50
C THR A 437 12.55 41.74 43.73
N PHE A 438 13.44 40.77 43.54
CA PHE A 438 14.71 40.67 44.28
C PHE A 438 15.78 40.00 43.43
N GLU A 439 17.04 40.35 43.68
CA GLU A 439 18.18 40.04 42.81
C GLU A 439 19.08 38.91 43.33
N ASN A 440 19.97 38.49 42.42
CA ASN A 440 21.18 37.69 42.58
C ASN A 440 21.91 37.79 43.94
N VAL A 441 22.44 36.65 44.42
CA VAL A 441 23.80 36.54 45.00
C VAL A 441 24.41 35.20 44.53
N GLU A 442 25.74 35.16 44.39
CA GLU A 442 26.54 34.08 43.81
C GLU A 442 27.18 33.12 44.84
N ASN A 443 27.61 31.95 44.34
CA ASN A 443 28.78 31.13 44.73
C ASN A 443 28.99 30.66 46.20
N TRP A 444 29.08 29.32 46.36
CA TRP A 444 30.08 28.68 47.24
C TRP A 444 30.50 27.30 46.70
N ILE A 445 31.54 26.69 47.30
CA ILE A 445 32.37 25.62 46.70
C ILE A 445 32.52 24.39 47.64
N GLN A 446 32.80 23.20 47.06
CA GLN A 446 33.12 21.91 47.72
C GLN A 446 31.94 21.21 48.45
N GLN A 447 31.92 19.88 48.65
CA GLN A 447 32.99 18.87 48.76
C GLN A 447 32.51 17.43 48.39
N GLN A 448 33.30 16.38 48.69
CA GLN A 448 33.10 14.94 48.38
C GLN A 448 33.28 14.60 46.87
N GLY A 449 33.97 13.52 46.42
CA GLY A 449 34.66 12.42 47.11
C GLY A 449 33.81 11.14 47.21
N GLY A 450 34.21 9.96 46.74
CA GLY A 450 35.37 9.58 45.90
C GLY A 450 35.65 8.06 45.99
N SER A 451 35.79 7.33 44.87
CA SER A 451 36.19 5.90 44.87
C SER A 451 36.68 5.41 43.50
N ARG A 452 37.61 4.45 43.50
CA ARG A 452 38.14 3.69 42.35
C ARG A 452 38.43 2.24 42.79
N PRO A 453 38.27 1.25 41.90
CA PRO A 453 39.08 0.05 41.89
C PRO A 453 40.23 0.15 40.87
N ARG A 454 41.30 -0.61 41.11
CA ARG A 454 42.49 -0.84 40.26
C ARG A 454 43.12 -2.16 40.74
N ILE A 455 43.83 -2.88 39.86
CA ILE A 455 44.52 -4.20 40.00
C ILE A 455 43.99 -5.12 38.85
N ASP A 456 44.80 -5.79 38.02
CA ASP A 456 46.27 -5.76 37.95
C ASP A 456 46.86 -5.98 36.54
N LYS A 457 48.20 -5.92 36.43
CA LYS A 457 48.98 -6.43 35.28
C LYS A 457 49.78 -7.67 35.66
N GLN A 458 49.88 -8.65 34.77
CA GLN A 458 50.96 -9.64 34.77
C GLN A 458 51.57 -9.81 33.37
N GLN A 459 52.82 -10.24 33.32
CA GLN A 459 53.58 -10.51 32.08
C GLN A 459 53.81 -12.02 31.94
N ALA A 460 53.74 -12.54 30.70
CA ALA A 460 54.20 -13.87 30.34
C ALA A 460 55.04 -13.81 29.06
N ARG A 461 55.85 -14.85 28.81
CA ARG A 461 56.86 -14.90 27.73
C ARG A 461 56.45 -15.80 26.56
N ARG A 462 56.99 -15.49 25.37
CA ARG A 462 57.33 -16.40 24.25
C ARG A 462 56.27 -17.40 23.76
N THR A 463 55.93 -17.29 22.47
CA THR A 463 56.54 -18.14 21.42
C THR A 463 56.23 -17.59 20.02
N GLU A 464 57.15 -17.79 19.07
CA GLU A 464 56.98 -17.41 17.66
C GLU A 464 56.85 -18.68 16.80
N PRO A 465 55.98 -18.71 15.77
CA PRO A 465 56.07 -19.65 14.66
C PRO A 465 56.91 -19.08 13.49
N PRO A 466 57.57 -19.94 12.68
CA PRO A 466 58.55 -19.51 11.68
C PRO A 466 57.95 -19.00 10.35
N PRO A 467 58.70 -18.19 9.57
CA PRO A 467 58.29 -17.73 8.25
C PRO A 467 58.32 -18.85 7.19
N ARG A 468 57.46 -18.76 6.17
CA ARG A 468 57.52 -19.61 4.96
C ARG A 468 58.28 -18.92 3.83
N SER A 469 59.02 -19.71 3.06
CA SER A 469 59.87 -19.28 1.93
C SER A 469 59.05 -18.91 0.68
N PRO A 470 59.56 -18.03 -0.21
CA PRO A 470 58.99 -17.80 -1.53
C PRO A 470 59.43 -18.88 -2.56
N PRO A 471 58.64 -19.13 -3.62
CA PRO A 471 59.09 -19.90 -4.78
C PRO A 471 60.01 -19.07 -5.72
N PRO A 472 60.90 -19.72 -6.50
CA PRO A 472 61.81 -19.06 -7.44
C PRO A 472 61.15 -18.72 -8.80
N PRO A 473 61.79 -17.89 -9.65
CA PRO A 473 61.21 -17.42 -10.91
C PRO A 473 61.45 -18.37 -12.10
N MET A 474 60.65 -18.17 -13.16
CA MET A 474 61.02 -18.48 -14.54
C MET A 474 60.87 -17.22 -15.41
N THR A 475 61.66 -17.14 -16.47
CA THR A 475 61.84 -15.98 -17.36
C THR A 475 61.81 -16.43 -18.82
N GLU A 476 61.82 -15.44 -19.74
CA GLU A 476 61.87 -15.57 -21.21
C GLU A 476 60.52 -15.95 -21.87
N GLY A 477 60.07 -15.27 -22.94
CA GLY A 477 60.53 -13.99 -23.49
C GLY A 477 60.10 -13.73 -24.94
N PHE A 478 59.77 -12.46 -25.26
CA PHE A 478 59.60 -11.86 -26.61
C PHE A 478 58.51 -12.47 -27.52
N ASP A 479 57.89 -11.78 -28.49
CA ASP A 479 58.20 -10.46 -29.09
C ASP A 479 56.92 -9.68 -29.51
N GLU A 480 57.05 -8.45 -30.02
CA GLU A 480 55.94 -7.52 -30.36
C GLU A 480 55.30 -7.71 -31.76
N LEU A 481 53.99 -7.40 -31.93
CA LEU A 481 53.43 -6.34 -32.82
C LEU A 481 51.93 -6.48 -33.23
N ASN A 482 51.32 -5.31 -33.52
CA ASN A 482 50.11 -5.02 -34.33
C ASN A 482 48.68 -5.43 -33.88
N GLU A 483 48.04 -4.50 -33.17
CA GLU A 483 46.83 -3.72 -33.54
C GLU A 483 45.53 -4.33 -34.13
N SER A 484 44.41 -3.68 -33.75
CA SER A 484 43.00 -3.89 -34.17
C SER A 484 42.36 -5.20 -33.65
N TYR A 485 41.15 -5.22 -33.10
CA TYR A 485 39.92 -4.49 -33.46
C TYR A 485 39.08 -4.20 -32.20
N TYR A 486 38.36 -3.06 -32.11
CA TYR A 486 37.58 -2.69 -30.90
C TYR A 486 36.25 -2.02 -31.24
N GLY A 487 35.16 -2.45 -30.59
CA GLY A 487 33.83 -1.83 -30.69
C GLY A 487 32.78 -2.60 -29.87
N GLY A 488 31.95 -1.96 -29.05
CA GLY A 488 31.94 -0.54 -28.69
C GLY A 488 31.06 -0.23 -27.47
N TYR A 489 31.36 0.88 -26.78
CA TYR A 489 30.57 1.42 -25.67
C TYR A 489 29.74 2.61 -26.15
N GLN A 490 28.46 2.73 -25.74
CA GLN A 490 27.65 3.93 -26.03
C GLN A 490 26.92 4.55 -24.83
N THR A 491 26.39 3.79 -23.86
CA THR A 491 25.64 4.35 -22.72
C THR A 491 26.53 4.98 -21.64
N TRP A 492 27.54 4.24 -21.13
CA TRP A 492 28.54 4.81 -20.23
C TRP A 492 29.32 5.95 -20.90
N ALA A 493 29.54 5.85 -22.22
CA ALA A 493 30.13 6.90 -23.03
C ALA A 493 29.29 8.18 -22.98
N GLN A 494 27.96 8.13 -23.10
CA GLN A 494 27.10 9.32 -22.99
C GLN A 494 27.11 9.93 -21.58
N ALA A 495 27.11 9.12 -20.52
CA ALA A 495 27.24 9.63 -19.14
C ALA A 495 28.61 10.29 -18.90
N LYS A 496 29.69 9.66 -19.38
CA LYS A 496 31.05 10.23 -19.37
C LYS A 496 31.19 11.46 -20.27
N GLU A 497 30.49 11.51 -21.39
CA GLU A 497 30.49 12.65 -22.31
C GLU A 497 29.70 13.81 -21.72
N LEU A 498 28.62 13.57 -20.96
CA LEU A 498 27.91 14.59 -20.20
C LEU A 498 28.78 15.14 -19.06
N GLU A 499 29.42 14.25 -18.29
CA GLU A 499 30.40 14.63 -17.26
C GLU A 499 31.57 15.43 -17.87
N ALA A 500 32.15 14.95 -18.98
CA ALA A 500 33.23 15.62 -19.68
C ALA A 500 32.80 16.95 -20.34
N LYS A 501 31.58 17.05 -20.88
CA LYS A 501 31.00 18.29 -21.40
C LYS A 501 30.85 19.31 -20.27
N MET A 502 30.23 18.94 -19.14
CA MET A 502 30.12 19.82 -17.97
C MET A 502 31.51 20.21 -17.41
N LEU A 503 32.47 19.29 -17.35
CA LEU A 503 33.85 19.60 -16.96
C LEU A 503 34.59 20.47 -17.98
N SER A 504 34.28 20.37 -19.28
CA SER A 504 34.89 21.19 -20.33
C SER A 504 34.35 22.63 -20.33
N ILE A 505 33.04 22.79 -20.09
CA ILE A 505 32.39 24.09 -19.86
C ILE A 505 33.03 24.75 -18.63
N ARG A 506 33.15 24.00 -17.52
CA ARG A 506 33.83 24.45 -16.29
C ARG A 506 35.33 24.75 -16.45
N ARG A 507 35.96 24.34 -17.54
CA ARG A 507 37.37 24.65 -17.88
C ARG A 507 37.55 25.79 -18.89
N ARG A 508 36.49 26.29 -19.55
CA ARG A 508 36.60 27.34 -20.57
C ARG A 508 36.42 28.76 -20.04
N ASP A 509 35.56 28.98 -19.05
CA ASP A 509 35.30 30.30 -18.48
C ASP A 509 35.73 30.41 -17.00
N SER A 510 37.05 30.49 -16.78
CA SER A 510 37.62 30.89 -15.49
C SER A 510 37.78 32.42 -15.36
N SER A 511 37.13 33.20 -16.22
CA SER A 511 37.31 34.67 -16.32
C SER A 511 36.04 35.47 -16.65
N ARG A 512 34.85 34.86 -16.59
CA ARG A 512 33.57 35.59 -16.70
C ARG A 512 32.59 35.14 -15.62
N SER A 513 32.01 36.13 -14.95
CA SER A 513 30.95 35.96 -13.95
C SER A 513 29.56 36.00 -14.60
N ASP A 514 28.65 35.19 -14.05
CA ASP A 514 27.19 35.36 -14.13
C ASP A 514 26.52 35.26 -15.52
N GLU A 515 26.95 34.30 -16.36
CA GLU A 515 26.08 33.76 -17.42
C GLU A 515 25.41 32.47 -16.94
N ILE A 516 24.09 32.51 -16.75
CA ILE A 516 23.32 31.39 -16.20
C ILE A 516 23.00 30.40 -17.32
N ILE A 517 23.60 29.22 -17.26
CA ILE A 517 23.22 28.09 -18.13
C ILE A 517 21.85 27.58 -17.66
N GLU A 518 20.79 27.95 -18.38
CA GLU A 518 19.47 27.34 -18.24
C GLU A 518 19.52 25.90 -18.75
N ILE A 519 18.93 24.99 -17.98
CA ILE A 519 18.83 23.56 -18.31
C ILE A 519 17.49 23.38 -19.02
N PRO A 520 17.44 22.73 -20.22
CA PRO A 520 16.18 22.44 -20.90
C PRO A 520 15.18 21.70 -20.00
N GLU A 521 13.89 22.04 -20.10
CA GLU A 521 12.84 21.49 -19.22
C GLU A 521 12.74 19.96 -19.35
N GLU A 522 13.04 19.39 -20.53
CA GLU A 522 13.02 17.95 -20.78
C GLU A 522 14.11 17.20 -20.00
N ILE A 523 15.27 17.85 -19.78
CA ILE A 523 16.35 17.32 -18.94
C ILE A 523 16.03 17.52 -17.45
N LEU A 524 15.34 18.61 -17.11
CA LEU A 524 14.86 18.85 -15.75
C LEU A 524 13.85 17.76 -15.35
N ASP A 525 12.82 17.52 -16.17
CA ASP A 525 11.77 16.52 -15.92
C ASP A 525 12.35 15.10 -15.81
N LEU A 526 13.25 14.69 -16.71
CA LEU A 526 13.92 13.38 -16.64
C LEU A 526 14.67 13.16 -15.32
N ILE A 527 15.39 14.17 -14.82
CA ILE A 527 16.06 14.09 -13.51
C ILE A 527 15.03 14.13 -12.37
N MET A 528 13.92 14.84 -12.55
CA MET A 528 12.86 14.93 -11.55
C MET A 528 12.04 13.65 -11.38
N ASP A 529 11.84 12.87 -12.45
CA ASP A 529 11.26 11.52 -12.35
C ASP A 529 12.17 10.58 -11.56
N ILE A 530 13.50 10.62 -11.79
CA ILE A 530 14.48 9.88 -10.99
C ILE A 530 14.37 10.28 -9.50
N LEU A 531 14.29 11.58 -9.21
CA LEU A 531 14.13 12.08 -7.83
C LEU A 531 12.77 11.73 -7.21
N TYR A 532 11.72 11.55 -8.01
CA TYR A 532 10.41 11.11 -7.57
C TYR A 532 10.39 9.59 -7.27
N VAL A 533 11.01 8.78 -8.12
CA VAL A 533 11.21 7.33 -7.89
C VAL A 533 12.00 7.08 -6.61
N VAL A 534 13.12 7.80 -6.39
CA VAL A 534 13.89 7.69 -5.14
C VAL A 534 13.04 8.04 -3.91
N LYS A 535 12.12 9.01 -4.00
CA LYS A 535 11.21 9.34 -2.91
C LYS A 535 10.12 8.30 -2.69
N ALA A 536 9.56 7.73 -3.76
CA ALA A 536 8.59 6.65 -3.66
C ALA A 536 9.20 5.39 -3.01
N LEU A 537 10.46 5.08 -3.32
CA LEU A 537 11.20 4.02 -2.64
C LEU A 537 11.36 4.31 -1.14
N GLU A 538 11.76 5.54 -0.74
CA GLU A 538 11.91 5.89 0.69
C GLU A 538 10.64 5.69 1.53
N ASP A 539 9.44 5.81 0.93
CA ASP A 539 8.14 5.60 1.59
C ASP A 539 7.70 4.09 1.66
N GLU A 540 8.44 3.16 1.05
CA GLU A 540 8.12 1.71 1.04
C GLU A 540 8.95 0.86 2.04
N SER A 541 8.63 -0.45 2.09
CA SER A 541 8.97 -1.38 3.18
C SER A 541 10.48 -1.54 3.45
N PRO A 542 10.94 -1.68 4.72
CA PRO A 542 12.35 -1.46 5.06
C PRO A 542 13.34 -2.58 4.69
N ALA A 543 12.90 -3.70 4.12
CA ALA A 543 13.67 -4.96 4.11
C ALA A 543 14.72 -5.08 2.99
N SER A 544 14.41 -4.67 1.75
CA SER A 544 15.26 -4.92 0.57
C SER A 544 16.07 -3.72 0.10
N GLN A 545 15.63 -2.49 0.36
CA GLN A 545 16.06 -1.30 -0.38
C GLN A 545 17.34 -0.61 0.14
N SER A 546 18.32 -1.33 0.68
CA SER A 546 19.48 -0.67 1.31
C SER A 546 20.36 0.07 0.29
N GLN A 547 20.50 -0.47 -0.92
CA GLN A 547 21.38 0.04 -1.97
C GLN A 547 20.69 0.97 -2.97
N ASP A 548 19.42 0.77 -3.35
CA ASP A 548 18.69 1.77 -4.17
C ASP A 548 18.58 3.10 -3.42
N ARG A 549 18.38 3.05 -2.10
CA ARG A 549 18.46 4.23 -1.25
C ARG A 549 19.88 4.81 -1.22
N ALA A 550 20.95 4.02 -1.35
CA ALA A 550 22.33 4.52 -1.41
C ALA A 550 22.66 5.18 -2.77
N GLU A 551 22.31 4.54 -3.88
CA GLU A 551 22.50 5.04 -5.25
C GLU A 551 21.61 6.25 -5.52
N GLY A 552 20.34 6.22 -5.10
CA GLY A 552 19.43 7.37 -5.10
C GLY A 552 19.99 8.54 -4.28
N ARG A 553 20.51 8.31 -3.07
CA ARG A 553 21.19 9.35 -2.28
C ARG A 553 22.50 9.84 -2.94
N SER A 554 23.16 9.03 -3.77
CA SER A 554 24.32 9.43 -4.57
C SER A 554 23.91 10.32 -5.75
N ALA A 555 22.89 9.92 -6.51
CA ALA A 555 22.30 10.70 -7.59
C ALA A 555 21.79 12.06 -7.09
N VAL A 556 21.00 12.07 -6.00
CA VAL A 556 20.56 13.29 -5.30
C VAL A 556 21.74 14.20 -4.98
N ARG A 557 22.82 13.67 -4.37
CA ARG A 557 24.03 14.45 -4.03
C ARG A 557 24.67 15.05 -5.27
N THR A 558 24.89 14.28 -6.33
CA THR A 558 25.51 14.75 -7.58
C THR A 558 24.65 15.83 -8.26
N CYS A 559 23.35 15.61 -8.39
CA CYS A 559 22.41 16.55 -9.00
C CYS A 559 22.35 17.89 -8.23
N LEU A 560 22.43 17.88 -6.90
CA LEU A 560 22.46 19.10 -6.07
C LEU A 560 23.67 20.03 -6.31
N PHE A 561 24.68 19.60 -7.06
CA PHE A 561 25.85 20.42 -7.46
C PHE A 561 25.81 20.94 -8.90
N VAL A 562 24.81 20.57 -9.73
CA VAL A 562 24.77 20.91 -11.16
C VAL A 562 24.59 22.42 -11.41
N SER A 563 23.57 23.04 -10.82
CA SER A 563 23.39 24.49 -10.88
C SER A 563 22.61 25.02 -9.66
N LYS A 564 22.68 26.33 -9.40
CA LYS A 564 21.92 26.95 -8.31
C LYS A 564 20.41 26.84 -8.54
N VAL A 565 19.93 27.07 -9.77
CA VAL A 565 18.51 26.97 -10.13
C VAL A 565 18.02 25.53 -9.95
N PHE A 566 18.77 24.56 -10.48
CA PHE A 566 18.46 23.15 -10.30
C PHE A 566 18.41 22.75 -8.82
N ARG A 567 19.41 23.17 -8.02
CA ARG A 567 19.44 22.90 -6.57
C ARG A 567 18.21 23.45 -5.86
N HIS A 568 17.77 24.67 -6.20
CA HIS A 568 16.55 25.25 -5.63
C HIS A 568 15.31 24.44 -6.03
N TYR A 569 15.20 23.98 -7.28
CA TYR A 569 14.07 23.16 -7.76
C TYR A 569 14.05 21.77 -7.09
N ALA A 570 15.16 21.04 -7.10
CA ALA A 570 15.27 19.70 -6.52
C ALA A 570 14.96 19.72 -5.01
N LEU A 571 15.48 20.70 -4.26
CA LEU A 571 15.14 20.87 -2.85
C LEU A 571 13.64 21.19 -2.65
N ALA A 572 13.03 22.01 -3.52
CA ALA A 572 11.61 22.34 -3.49
C ALA A 572 10.67 21.14 -3.69
N ARG A 573 11.16 20.04 -4.29
CA ARG A 573 10.41 18.79 -4.45
C ARG A 573 10.72 17.77 -3.35
N LEU A 574 12.01 17.49 -3.12
CA LEU A 574 12.47 16.50 -2.14
C LEU A 574 11.97 16.85 -0.72
N TYR A 575 12.24 18.10 -0.29
CA TYR A 575 11.90 18.57 1.06
C TYR A 575 10.51 19.22 1.15
N HIS A 576 9.68 19.18 0.10
CA HIS A 576 8.33 19.75 0.10
C HIS A 576 7.50 19.28 1.30
N ARG A 577 7.54 17.96 1.52
CA ARG A 577 6.89 17.20 2.60
C ARG A 577 7.98 16.41 3.32
N VAL A 578 8.14 16.68 4.62
CA VAL A 578 9.11 16.01 5.51
C VAL A 578 8.36 15.17 6.53
N ILE A 579 8.67 13.88 6.62
CA ILE A 579 7.98 12.92 7.49
C ILE A 579 8.95 12.38 8.54
N ILE A 580 8.52 12.40 9.81
CA ILE A 580 9.23 11.85 10.96
C ILE A 580 8.28 10.82 11.60
N SER A 581 8.52 9.55 11.30
CA SER A 581 7.62 8.42 11.61
C SER A 581 8.25 7.39 12.55
N ASN A 582 7.40 6.51 13.09
CA ASN A 582 7.78 5.52 14.11
C ASN A 582 8.39 4.20 13.59
N GLU A 583 9.22 4.23 12.55
CA GLU A 583 10.09 3.06 12.20
C GLU A 583 10.99 2.64 13.37
N SER A 584 11.27 3.58 14.28
CA SER A 584 11.65 3.40 15.68
C SER A 584 11.91 4.79 16.26
N LEU A 585 11.51 5.03 17.51
CA LEU A 585 11.76 6.32 18.16
C LEU A 585 13.26 6.69 18.20
N GLY A 586 14.16 5.70 18.25
CA GLY A 586 15.60 5.90 18.02
C GLY A 586 15.92 6.59 16.68
N ARG A 587 15.37 6.11 15.55
CA ARG A 587 15.54 6.74 14.23
C ARG A 587 14.91 8.13 14.18
N ALA A 588 13.74 8.32 14.79
CA ALA A 588 13.05 9.62 14.82
C ALA A 588 13.90 10.71 15.50
N ASN A 589 14.59 10.36 16.61
CA ASN A 589 15.56 11.25 17.27
C ASN A 589 16.72 11.65 16.32
N SER A 590 17.31 10.69 15.60
CA SER A 590 18.36 10.97 14.62
C SER A 590 17.86 11.84 13.45
N ARG A 591 16.65 11.58 12.94
CA ARG A 591 16.01 12.40 11.89
C ARG A 591 15.81 13.85 12.33
N ILE A 592 15.39 14.10 13.58
CA ILE A 592 15.28 15.47 14.14
C ILE A 592 16.64 16.16 14.21
N SER A 593 17.67 15.48 14.74
CA SER A 593 19.01 16.05 14.85
C SER A 593 19.61 16.41 13.48
N LEU A 594 19.41 15.57 12.47
CA LEU A 594 19.79 15.85 11.08
C LEU A 594 18.98 17.02 10.51
N LEU A 595 17.66 17.03 10.69
CA LEU A 595 16.78 18.11 10.21
C LEU A 595 17.16 19.47 10.82
N HIS A 596 17.52 19.50 12.11
CA HIS A 596 18.02 20.70 12.79
C HIS A 596 19.32 21.23 12.16
N GLN A 597 20.23 20.34 11.76
CA GLN A 597 21.50 20.70 11.10
C GLN A 597 21.28 21.26 9.68
N VAL A 598 20.33 20.72 8.91
CA VAL A 598 20.13 21.11 7.49
C VAL A 598 19.12 22.23 7.26
N ILE A 599 18.22 22.53 8.21
CA ILE A 599 17.24 23.62 8.07
C ILE A 599 17.95 24.97 7.88
N LYS A 600 19.01 25.23 8.66
CA LYS A 600 19.81 26.45 8.60
C LYS A 600 20.97 26.34 7.60
N PRO A 601 21.48 27.46 7.07
CA PRO A 601 22.78 27.47 6.38
C PRO A 601 23.88 26.97 7.33
N LEU A 602 24.77 26.10 6.85
CA LEU A 602 25.81 25.45 7.67
C LEU A 602 26.90 26.41 8.20
N SER A 603 27.00 27.62 7.65
CA SER A 603 27.88 28.67 8.14
C SER A 603 27.40 30.07 7.75
N PHE A 604 27.79 31.08 8.52
CA PHE A 604 27.69 32.48 8.12
C PHE A 604 28.57 32.69 6.88
N GLY A 605 27.97 33.07 5.75
CA GLY A 605 28.67 33.18 4.45
C GLY A 605 28.55 31.97 3.52
N SER A 606 27.88 30.89 3.93
CA SER A 606 27.54 29.80 2.98
C SER A 606 26.58 30.31 1.90
N THR A 607 27.03 30.30 0.63
CA THR A 607 26.17 30.54 -0.55
C THR A 607 25.13 29.44 -0.74
N LEU A 608 25.37 28.26 -0.19
CA LEU A 608 24.43 27.16 -0.09
C LEU A 608 23.50 27.41 1.11
N GLY A 609 22.35 28.04 0.85
CA GLY A 609 21.28 28.17 1.83
C GLY A 609 20.75 26.80 2.30
N GLY A 610 20.24 26.76 3.55
CA GLY A 610 19.65 25.57 4.17
C GLY A 610 18.34 25.13 3.53
N VAL A 611 17.76 24.02 4.00
CA VAL A 611 16.55 23.42 3.39
C VAL A 611 15.23 24.01 3.88
N GLY A 612 15.24 24.84 4.93
CA GLY A 612 14.03 25.47 5.49
C GLY A 612 13.10 26.15 4.46
N PRO A 613 13.60 26.95 3.49
CA PRO A 613 12.80 27.61 2.46
C PRO A 613 11.96 26.68 1.57
N TYR A 614 12.24 25.38 1.57
CA TYR A 614 11.57 24.40 0.70
C TYR A 614 10.50 23.58 1.43
N ILE A 615 10.53 23.53 2.75
CA ILE A 615 9.57 22.76 3.56
C ILE A 615 8.21 23.47 3.53
N LYS A 616 7.17 22.78 3.03
CA LYS A 616 5.78 23.28 2.98
C LYS A 616 4.84 22.44 3.81
N GLU A 617 5.13 21.16 4.00
CA GLU A 617 4.46 20.25 4.92
C GLU A 617 5.50 19.59 5.83
N ILE A 618 5.21 19.53 7.12
CA ILE A 618 5.93 18.66 8.06
C ILE A 618 4.94 17.74 8.79
N VAL A 619 5.32 16.47 8.88
CA VAL A 619 4.52 15.38 9.43
C VAL A 619 5.30 14.67 10.53
N PHE A 620 4.69 14.57 11.70
CA PHE A 620 5.13 13.72 12.81
C PHE A 620 4.09 12.60 12.95
N GLU A 621 4.44 11.37 12.57
CA GLU A 621 3.48 10.26 12.40
C GLU A 621 3.88 9.04 13.24
N PHE A 622 3.29 8.99 14.44
CA PHE A 622 3.46 7.93 15.41
C PHE A 622 2.16 7.12 15.46
N ALA A 623 1.92 6.37 14.38
CA ALA A 623 0.94 5.30 14.28
C ALA A 623 1.62 3.93 14.59
N PRO A 624 0.88 2.94 15.13
CA PRO A 624 1.40 1.59 15.33
C PRO A 624 1.42 0.85 13.98
N ASN A 625 2.30 -0.14 13.82
CA ASN A 625 2.29 -0.94 12.58
C ASN A 625 0.98 -1.77 12.50
N ALA A 626 0.44 -2.01 11.29
CA ALA A 626 -0.82 -2.74 11.13
C ALA A 626 -0.75 -4.17 11.69
N THR A 627 0.41 -4.82 11.56
CA THR A 627 0.71 -6.13 12.17
C THR A 627 0.78 -6.04 13.71
N GLU A 628 1.46 -5.03 14.24
CA GLU A 628 1.55 -4.78 15.69
C GLU A 628 0.15 -4.49 16.28
N TYR A 629 -0.70 -3.77 15.56
CA TYR A 629 -2.10 -3.54 15.94
C TYR A 629 -2.93 -4.84 15.96
N ALA A 630 -2.73 -5.74 15.00
CA ALA A 630 -3.36 -7.06 14.99
C ALA A 630 -2.91 -7.94 16.18
N GLU A 631 -1.64 -7.86 16.58
CA GLU A 631 -1.13 -8.51 17.79
C GLU A 631 -1.67 -7.89 19.08
N LEU A 632 -1.75 -6.55 19.15
CA LEU A 632 -2.33 -5.80 20.28
C LEU A 632 -3.83 -6.05 20.47
N MET A 633 -4.54 -6.44 19.40
CA MET A 633 -5.96 -6.80 19.44
C MET A 633 -6.20 -8.28 19.76
N THR A 634 -5.21 -9.15 19.61
CA THR A 634 -5.34 -10.60 19.88
C THR A 634 -4.77 -11.06 21.23
N ARG A 635 -3.83 -10.31 21.83
CA ARG A 635 -3.21 -10.68 23.12
C ARG A 635 -3.89 -10.00 24.33
N PRO A 636 -4.28 -10.74 25.41
CA PRO A 636 -4.84 -10.16 26.65
C PRO A 636 -3.92 -9.23 27.46
N LEU A 637 -2.68 -8.97 27.02
CA LEU A 637 -1.65 -8.23 27.75
C LEU A 637 -1.62 -6.72 27.41
N GLN A 638 -2.74 -6.19 26.89
CA GLN A 638 -2.92 -4.81 26.42
C GLN A 638 -2.44 -3.71 27.40
N LEU A 639 -2.46 -3.99 28.71
CA LEU A 639 -2.07 -3.06 29.78
C LEU A 639 -0.55 -2.87 29.99
N HIS A 640 0.30 -3.69 29.36
CA HIS A 640 1.76 -3.61 29.55
C HIS A 640 2.46 -2.79 28.47
N MET A 641 2.26 -3.13 27.18
CA MET A 641 2.89 -2.45 26.03
C MET A 641 2.51 -0.95 25.94
N ASP A 642 1.25 -0.63 26.26
CA ASP A 642 0.71 0.73 26.36
C ASP A 642 1.58 1.68 27.22
N ARG A 643 2.28 1.16 28.25
CA ARG A 643 3.17 1.98 29.11
C ARG A 643 4.53 2.28 28.49
N THR A 644 5.08 1.37 27.71
CA THR A 644 6.41 1.54 27.10
C THR A 644 6.35 2.60 26.00
N VAL A 645 5.34 2.50 25.12
CA VAL A 645 5.12 3.46 24.04
C VAL A 645 4.78 4.85 24.59
N ASP A 646 3.94 4.95 25.62
CA ASP A 646 3.69 6.22 26.33
C ASP A 646 4.99 6.86 26.86
N HIS A 647 5.90 6.06 27.45
CA HIS A 647 7.16 6.54 28.02
C HIS A 647 8.17 6.99 26.96
N GLU A 648 8.34 6.25 25.86
CA GLU A 648 9.25 6.64 24.78
C GLU A 648 8.78 7.91 24.06
N LEU A 649 7.45 8.08 23.89
CA LEU A 649 6.86 9.31 23.37
C LEU A 649 7.02 10.48 24.36
N ASP A 650 6.86 10.25 25.67
CA ASP A 650 7.14 11.26 26.70
C ASP A 650 8.60 11.73 26.65
N GLU A 651 9.55 10.81 26.51
CA GLU A 651 10.97 11.15 26.33
C GLU A 651 11.18 11.97 25.04
N PHE A 652 10.61 11.53 23.92
CA PHE A 652 10.75 12.17 22.60
C PHE A 652 10.20 13.61 22.59
N PHE A 653 8.99 13.85 23.10
CA PHE A 653 8.40 15.19 23.17
C PHE A 653 8.95 16.06 24.32
N SER A 654 9.81 15.50 25.17
CA SER A 654 10.61 16.25 26.13
C SER A 654 11.88 16.87 25.52
N LYS A 655 12.31 16.45 24.32
CA LYS A 655 13.61 16.88 23.75
C LYS A 655 13.59 18.30 23.23
N ARG A 656 14.66 19.03 23.55
CA ARG A 656 14.85 20.45 23.23
C ARG A 656 15.01 20.66 21.72
N GLU A 657 15.60 19.70 21.04
CA GLU A 657 15.95 19.71 19.62
C GLU A 657 14.69 19.78 18.75
N LEU A 658 13.64 19.03 19.12
CA LEU A 658 12.33 19.08 18.47
C LEU A 658 11.67 20.45 18.62
N ALA A 659 11.71 21.02 19.82
CA ALA A 659 11.21 22.37 20.08
C ALA A 659 11.98 23.45 19.30
N MET A 660 13.30 23.28 19.14
CA MET A 660 14.12 24.17 18.30
C MET A 660 13.70 24.04 16.84
N VAL A 661 13.67 22.83 16.25
CA VAL A 661 13.23 22.59 14.87
C VAL A 661 11.87 23.25 14.56
N ILE A 662 10.86 23.02 15.40
CA ILE A 662 9.51 23.58 15.18
C ILE A 662 9.50 25.12 15.31
N ASN A 663 10.28 25.70 16.24
CA ASN A 663 10.40 27.15 16.36
C ASN A 663 11.14 27.79 15.18
N GLU A 664 12.11 27.07 14.57
CA GLU A 664 12.79 27.50 13.34
C GLU A 664 11.86 27.41 12.12
N LEU A 665 11.05 26.35 11.99
CA LEU A 665 10.11 26.17 10.87
C LEU A 665 9.08 27.30 10.70
N ARG A 666 8.89 28.13 11.73
CA ARG A 666 8.07 29.35 11.73
C ARG A 666 8.71 30.55 11.01
N GLN A 667 10.01 30.52 10.69
CA GLN A 667 10.66 31.67 10.06
C GLN A 667 9.94 32.09 8.75
N LYS A 668 9.81 33.40 8.53
CA LYS A 668 9.06 33.98 7.40
C LYS A 668 9.56 33.48 6.04
N GLU A 669 10.85 33.19 5.95
CA GLU A 669 11.53 32.65 4.76
C GLU A 669 11.11 31.21 4.42
N TYR A 670 10.62 30.45 5.40
CA TYR A 670 10.31 29.03 5.24
C TYR A 670 8.85 28.80 4.80
N ALA A 671 7.92 29.62 5.29
CA ALA A 671 6.51 29.64 4.88
C ALA A 671 5.87 28.23 4.80
N VAL A 672 6.03 27.44 5.87
CA VAL A 672 5.37 26.14 6.06
C VAL A 672 3.84 26.35 6.03
N ARG A 673 3.15 25.56 5.20
CA ARG A 673 1.71 25.65 4.95
C ARG A 673 0.89 24.57 5.64
N SER A 674 1.49 23.41 5.92
CA SER A 674 0.83 22.29 6.61
C SER A 674 1.70 21.77 7.76
N PHE A 675 1.07 21.50 8.90
CA PHE A 675 1.68 20.84 10.05
C PHE A 675 0.79 19.69 10.51
N VAL A 676 1.35 18.49 10.58
CA VAL A 676 0.67 17.26 11.02
C VAL A 676 1.40 16.68 12.22
N LEU A 677 0.67 16.43 13.31
CA LEU A 677 1.13 15.74 14.52
C LEU A 677 0.13 14.63 14.87
N ASP A 678 0.45 13.40 14.49
CA ASP A 678 -0.41 12.22 14.67
C ASP A 678 0.23 11.23 15.65
N LEU A 679 -0.37 11.09 16.84
CA LEU A 679 0.08 10.23 17.93
C LEU A 679 -0.91 9.07 18.20
N SER A 680 -1.57 8.58 17.15
CA SER A 680 -2.60 7.55 17.18
C SER A 680 -2.15 6.17 17.72
N THR A 681 -0.84 5.94 17.87
CA THR A 681 -0.24 4.86 18.69
C THR A 681 -0.88 4.74 20.08
N THR A 682 -1.08 5.87 20.76
CA THR A 682 -1.36 5.84 22.20
C THR A 682 -2.83 5.56 22.49
N VAL A 683 -3.11 4.44 23.16
CA VAL A 683 -4.47 4.01 23.56
C VAL A 683 -5.13 5.06 24.48
N ARG A 684 -4.31 5.90 25.12
CA ARG A 684 -4.71 6.95 26.08
C ARG A 684 -4.82 8.35 25.49
N GLY A 685 -4.23 8.60 24.32
CA GLY A 685 -3.91 9.94 23.82
C GLY A 685 -2.82 10.61 24.66
N GLN A 686 -1.85 11.25 24.01
CA GLN A 686 -0.85 12.04 24.70
C GLN A 686 -1.46 13.34 25.26
N ARG A 687 -1.12 13.71 26.48
CA ARG A 687 -1.68 14.91 27.11
C ARG A 687 -0.82 16.12 26.77
N TRP A 688 -1.40 17.17 26.21
CA TRP A 688 -0.68 18.40 25.89
C TRP A 688 0.21 18.92 27.04
N PRO A 689 -0.21 18.95 28.32
CA PRO A 689 0.67 19.33 29.43
C PRO A 689 1.91 18.46 29.69
N LYS A 690 2.02 17.24 29.12
CA LYS A 690 3.26 16.43 29.16
C LYS A 690 4.33 16.98 28.22
N PHE A 691 3.94 17.62 27.11
CA PHE A 691 4.91 18.19 26.17
C PHE A 691 5.73 19.29 26.85
N SER A 692 7.04 19.29 26.60
CA SER A 692 7.94 20.28 27.20
C SER A 692 7.49 21.71 26.93
N ASP A 693 7.74 22.61 27.89
CA ASP A 693 7.37 24.02 27.81
C ASP A 693 7.89 24.72 26.53
N LEU A 694 9.08 24.32 26.08
CA LEU A 694 9.67 24.80 24.84
C LEU A 694 8.90 24.28 23.62
N LEU A 695 8.53 22.99 23.60
CA LEU A 695 7.77 22.39 22.50
C LEU A 695 6.36 22.99 22.40
N ARG A 696 5.65 23.15 23.52
CA ARG A 696 4.32 23.78 23.56
C ARG A 696 4.36 25.20 23.00
N LYS A 697 5.37 25.98 23.40
CA LYS A 697 5.60 27.34 22.89
C LYS A 697 5.99 27.34 21.41
N ALA A 698 6.81 26.39 20.95
CA ALA A 698 7.19 26.25 19.54
C ALA A 698 5.99 25.93 18.64
N ILE A 699 5.19 24.92 18.99
CA ILE A 699 3.99 24.52 18.25
C ILE A 699 2.96 25.66 18.21
N ARG A 700 2.62 26.27 19.36
CA ARG A 700 1.67 27.41 19.39
C ARG A 700 2.16 28.59 18.55
N ARG A 701 3.48 28.87 18.54
CA ARG A 701 4.06 29.90 17.66
C ARG A 701 4.00 29.52 16.17
N LEU A 702 4.12 28.24 15.80
CA LEU A 702 3.96 27.77 14.42
C LEU A 702 2.50 27.83 13.96
N VAL A 703 1.54 27.51 14.84
CA VAL A 703 0.09 27.70 14.59
C VAL A 703 -0.27 29.18 14.40
N LEU A 704 0.44 30.08 15.07
CA LEU A 704 0.38 31.54 14.85
C LEU A 704 1.18 32.05 13.64
N SER A 705 1.67 31.17 12.75
CA SER A 705 2.34 31.58 11.52
C SER A 705 1.32 32.04 10.47
N PRO A 706 1.45 33.25 9.87
CA PRO A 706 0.56 33.74 8.81
C PRO A 706 0.71 32.96 7.48
N HIS A 707 1.56 31.94 7.45
CA HIS A 707 1.75 31.04 6.31
C HIS A 707 1.13 29.66 6.51
N LEU A 708 0.75 29.29 7.75
CA LEU A 708 0.14 28.00 8.04
C LEU A 708 -1.33 28.03 7.61
N MET A 709 -1.67 27.15 6.67
CA MET A 709 -3.00 27.04 6.07
C MET A 709 -3.74 25.79 6.55
N SER A 710 -3.00 24.70 6.81
CA SER A 710 -3.52 23.44 7.33
C SER A 710 -2.84 23.00 8.63
N LEU A 711 -3.61 22.44 9.55
CA LEU A 711 -3.18 21.96 10.85
C LEU A 711 -3.90 20.66 11.21
N THR A 712 -3.16 19.55 11.31
CA THR A 712 -3.67 18.28 11.84
C THR A 712 -3.01 17.95 13.17
N ILE A 713 -3.81 17.65 14.19
CA ILE A 713 -3.36 17.07 15.45
C ILE A 713 -4.27 15.90 15.79
N ARG A 714 -3.72 14.68 15.88
CA ARG A 714 -4.43 13.44 16.24
C ARG A 714 -3.73 12.79 17.42
N GLY A 715 -4.49 12.18 18.34
CA GLY A 715 -3.95 11.54 19.53
C GLY A 715 -3.38 12.50 20.59
N VAL A 716 -3.75 13.78 20.58
CA VAL A 716 -3.35 14.76 21.62
C VAL A 716 -4.59 15.27 22.36
N ALA A 717 -4.61 15.15 23.68
CA ALA A 717 -5.70 15.61 24.55
C ALA A 717 -5.34 16.90 25.32
N HIS A 718 -6.36 17.65 25.76
CA HIS A 718 -6.21 18.87 26.60
C HIS A 718 -5.39 20.02 25.97
N LEU A 719 -5.56 20.28 24.67
CA LEU A 719 -5.12 21.54 24.05
C LEU A 719 -5.81 22.72 24.75
N PRO A 720 -5.13 23.88 24.93
CA PRO A 720 -5.69 25.01 25.65
C PRO A 720 -6.76 25.74 24.82
N PRO A 721 -7.70 26.47 25.46
CA PRO A 721 -8.78 27.15 24.74
C PRO A 721 -8.29 28.23 23.77
N ASP A 722 -7.14 28.86 24.02
CA ASP A 722 -6.53 29.85 23.13
C ASP A 722 -5.80 29.21 21.94
N PHE A 723 -5.70 27.89 21.81
CA PHE A 723 -4.71 27.24 20.94
C PHE A 723 -4.72 27.71 19.48
N LEU A 724 -5.89 28.00 18.91
CA LEU A 724 -6.06 28.53 17.55
C LEU A 724 -6.31 30.06 17.53
N GLU A 725 -6.46 30.71 18.68
CA GLU A 725 -6.75 32.14 18.79
C GLU A 725 -5.62 32.96 18.15
N GLY A 726 -5.99 33.86 17.22
CA GLY A 726 -5.04 34.68 16.46
C GLY A 726 -4.32 33.98 15.31
N SER A 727 -4.66 32.73 14.98
CA SER A 727 -4.10 32.02 13.82
C SER A 727 -4.79 32.41 12.50
N THR A 728 -4.19 32.00 11.37
CA THR A 728 -4.73 32.18 10.00
C THR A 728 -5.05 30.84 9.32
N VAL A 729 -5.19 29.77 10.10
CA VAL A 729 -5.36 28.40 9.59
C VAL A 729 -6.78 28.23 9.05
N SER A 730 -6.89 27.80 7.79
CA SER A 730 -8.18 27.61 7.11
C SER A 730 -8.64 26.15 7.09
N ASP A 731 -7.76 25.18 7.37
CA ASP A 731 -8.06 23.74 7.35
C ASP A 731 -7.54 23.06 8.63
N VAL A 732 -8.44 22.78 9.58
CA VAL A 732 -8.09 22.28 10.93
C VAL A 732 -8.65 20.89 11.16
N ARG A 733 -7.81 19.94 11.58
CA ARG A 733 -8.19 18.59 12.00
C ARG A 733 -7.70 18.31 13.41
N LEU A 734 -8.62 18.19 14.37
CA LEU A 734 -8.29 17.89 15.77
C LEU A 734 -8.99 16.62 16.25
N GLN A 735 -8.21 15.65 16.73
CA GLN A 735 -8.70 14.45 17.42
C GLN A 735 -7.83 14.16 18.64
N ALA A 736 -8.45 13.82 19.77
CA ALA A 736 -7.70 13.47 20.99
C ALA A 736 -7.40 11.97 21.11
N PHE A 737 -8.14 11.13 20.40
CA PHE A 737 -8.04 9.67 20.45
C PHE A 737 -8.04 9.06 19.03
N SER A 738 -7.47 7.87 18.88
CA SER A 738 -7.57 7.07 17.65
C SER A 738 -8.93 6.36 17.55
N ASP A 739 -9.37 6.11 16.32
CA ASP A 739 -10.79 6.14 15.94
C ASP A 739 -11.70 4.96 16.41
N HIS A 740 -11.22 3.95 17.17
CA HIS A 740 -11.91 2.63 17.18
C HIS A 740 -12.31 1.93 18.49
N VAL A 741 -11.65 2.10 19.65
CA VAL A 741 -11.87 1.14 20.78
C VAL A 741 -12.39 1.74 22.10
N ASN A 742 -11.77 2.80 22.64
CA ASN A 742 -11.99 3.21 24.04
C ASN A 742 -12.94 4.40 24.27
N PHE A 743 -13.64 4.86 23.23
CA PHE A 743 -14.46 6.08 23.25
C PHE A 743 -15.67 6.00 24.21
N LEU A 744 -16.29 4.82 24.33
CA LEU A 744 -17.59 4.61 24.98
C LEU A 744 -17.64 4.85 26.50
N HIS A 745 -16.51 4.72 27.22
CA HIS A 745 -16.53 4.59 28.69
C HIS A 745 -16.01 5.80 29.47
N ARG A 746 -15.50 6.86 28.82
CA ARG A 746 -14.97 8.05 29.52
C ARG A 746 -15.84 9.27 29.29
N ARG A 747 -16.57 9.68 30.34
CA ARG A 747 -17.22 10.99 30.46
C ARG A 747 -16.18 12.10 30.52
N PHE A 748 -15.65 12.51 29.37
CA PHE A 748 -14.89 13.74 29.24
C PHE A 748 -15.87 14.91 29.12
N THR A 749 -15.96 15.72 30.17
CA THR A 749 -16.49 17.09 30.09
C THR A 749 -15.48 17.93 29.29
N ALA A 750 -15.88 18.41 28.11
CA ALA A 750 -15.13 19.43 27.38
C ALA A 750 -15.35 20.79 28.07
N GLU A 751 -14.62 21.01 29.17
CA GLU A 751 -14.70 22.22 30.00
C GLU A 751 -14.23 23.49 29.27
N TRP A 752 -13.46 23.32 28.20
CA TRP A 752 -12.80 24.40 27.47
C TRP A 752 -13.40 24.57 26.08
N VAL A 753 -13.81 25.80 25.77
CA VAL A 753 -14.20 26.23 24.42
C VAL A 753 -12.95 26.72 23.70
N MET A 754 -12.57 26.05 22.61
CA MET A 754 -11.46 26.44 21.75
C MET A 754 -11.89 27.57 20.82
N ARG A 755 -11.12 28.66 20.83
CA ARG A 755 -11.35 29.85 20.01
C ARG A 755 -10.86 29.64 18.58
N VAL A 756 -11.78 29.56 17.61
CA VAL A 756 -11.44 29.36 16.19
C VAL A 756 -11.06 30.69 15.51
N PRO A 757 -10.20 30.65 14.47
CA PRO A 757 -9.96 31.84 13.66
C PRO A 757 -11.12 32.05 12.68
N SER A 758 -11.46 33.31 12.37
CA SER A 758 -12.48 33.64 11.36
C SER A 758 -12.12 33.21 9.93
N THR A 759 -10.87 32.80 9.71
CA THR A 759 -10.37 32.22 8.45
C THR A 759 -10.61 30.71 8.32
N LEU A 760 -11.21 30.05 9.32
CA LEU A 760 -11.49 28.62 9.32
C LEU A 760 -12.54 28.23 8.27
N GLU A 761 -12.10 27.64 7.15
CA GLU A 761 -13.00 27.16 6.09
C GLU A 761 -13.32 25.66 6.21
N LYS A 762 -12.44 24.85 6.81
CA LYS A 762 -12.64 23.41 7.01
C LYS A 762 -12.29 22.97 8.42
N LEU A 763 -13.14 22.14 9.01
CA LEU A 763 -12.97 21.57 10.34
C LEU A 763 -13.23 20.06 10.30
N TYR A 764 -12.26 19.28 10.77
CA TYR A 764 -12.43 17.89 11.15
C TYR A 764 -12.33 17.77 12.67
N THR A 765 -13.30 17.13 13.32
CA THR A 765 -13.31 16.97 14.79
C THR A 765 -13.89 15.64 15.29
N ASP A 766 -13.39 15.15 16.44
CA ASP A 766 -13.96 14.04 17.22
C ASP A 766 -14.88 14.53 18.37
N ASN A 767 -15.20 15.82 18.39
CA ASN A 767 -15.87 16.55 19.48
C ASN A 767 -15.18 16.41 20.86
N THR A 768 -13.90 16.03 20.95
CA THR A 768 -13.18 16.12 22.24
C THR A 768 -12.94 17.58 22.64
N TYR A 769 -12.92 18.47 21.64
CA TYR A 769 -12.94 19.92 21.82
C TYR A 769 -14.34 20.46 21.51
N ARG A 770 -14.75 21.44 22.32
CA ARG A 770 -15.84 22.35 21.97
C ARG A 770 -15.22 23.56 21.26
N TYR A 771 -15.94 24.15 20.32
CA TYR A 771 -15.51 25.33 19.56
C TYR A 771 -16.49 26.49 19.80
N ASP A 772 -16.03 27.72 19.64
CA ASP A 772 -16.92 28.87 19.46
C ASP A 772 -17.36 29.01 17.99
N ASP A 773 -18.46 29.74 17.77
CA ASP A 773 -19.34 29.59 16.61
C ASP A 773 -18.64 29.85 15.25
N PRO A 774 -18.29 28.81 14.46
CA PRO A 774 -17.46 28.95 13.26
C PRO A 774 -18.29 29.37 12.05
N THR A 775 -18.73 30.63 12.04
CA THR A 775 -19.66 31.18 11.04
C THR A 775 -19.16 31.20 9.59
N SER A 776 -17.86 31.05 9.34
CA SER A 776 -17.23 31.02 8.01
C SER A 776 -16.98 29.61 7.45
N LEU A 777 -17.36 28.55 8.17
CA LEU A 777 -17.02 27.17 7.86
C LEU A 777 -17.74 26.63 6.61
N LYS A 778 -16.97 26.21 5.59
CA LYS A 778 -17.47 25.62 4.34
C LYS A 778 -17.52 24.09 4.36
N ALA A 779 -16.63 23.44 5.12
CA ALA A 779 -16.59 21.99 5.21
C ALA A 779 -16.45 21.50 6.66
N LEU A 780 -17.31 20.56 7.07
CA LEU A 780 -17.32 19.96 8.39
C LEU A 780 -17.24 18.43 8.26
N THR A 781 -16.22 17.82 8.85
CA THR A 781 -16.13 16.37 9.04
C THR A 781 -16.14 16.03 10.52
N VAL A 782 -16.99 15.10 10.95
CA VAL A 782 -17.19 14.82 12.37
C VAL A 782 -17.19 13.33 12.63
N HIS A 783 -16.36 12.89 13.57
CA HIS A 783 -16.36 11.53 14.09
C HIS A 783 -17.13 11.56 15.42
N VAL A 784 -18.37 11.08 15.38
CA VAL A 784 -19.39 11.25 16.43
C VAL A 784 -19.55 9.98 17.25
N GLY A 785 -19.16 10.05 18.52
CA GLY A 785 -19.79 9.26 19.58
C GLY A 785 -21.05 9.97 20.07
N LEU A 786 -22.14 9.23 20.27
CA LEU A 786 -23.50 9.75 20.53
C LEU A 786 -23.56 10.84 21.59
N ALA A 787 -22.85 10.64 22.70
CA ALA A 787 -22.86 11.52 23.87
C ALA A 787 -22.32 12.95 23.60
N ARG A 788 -21.79 13.24 22.40
CA ARG A 788 -21.19 14.52 22.05
C ARG A 788 -21.87 15.28 20.92
N PHE A 789 -22.88 14.70 20.25
CA PHE A 789 -23.55 15.36 19.13
C PHE A 789 -24.18 16.74 19.45
N PRO A 790 -24.59 17.11 20.68
CA PRO A 790 -24.96 18.50 20.98
C PRO A 790 -23.87 19.53 20.65
N MET A 791 -22.58 19.15 20.69
CA MET A 791 -21.47 20.01 20.25
C MET A 791 -21.44 20.13 18.72
N THR A 792 -21.62 19.01 18.03
CA THR A 792 -21.76 18.96 16.56
C THR A 792 -22.93 19.80 16.08
N GLU A 793 -24.09 19.71 16.74
CA GLU A 793 -25.29 20.48 16.46
C GLU A 793 -25.07 21.99 16.65
N SER A 794 -24.27 22.40 17.65
CA SER A 794 -23.86 23.80 17.83
C SER A 794 -23.00 24.29 16.65
N ILE A 795 -22.00 23.51 16.23
CA ILE A 795 -21.12 23.83 15.10
C ILE A 795 -21.93 23.97 13.80
N MET A 796 -22.85 23.03 13.53
CA MET A 796 -23.69 23.05 12.33
C MET A 796 -24.69 24.22 12.35
N LYS A 797 -25.26 24.59 13.50
CA LYS A 797 -26.14 25.77 13.62
C LYS A 797 -25.38 27.08 13.38
N ALA A 798 -24.15 27.19 13.89
CA ALA A 798 -23.29 28.34 13.66
C ALA A 798 -22.81 28.49 12.20
N SER A 799 -22.55 27.37 11.53
CA SER A 799 -22.09 27.31 10.12
C SER A 799 -23.21 27.11 9.10
N ALA A 800 -24.48 27.12 9.53
CA ALA A 800 -25.65 26.78 8.72
C ALA A 800 -25.72 27.47 7.33
N ILE A 801 -25.31 28.74 7.28
CA ILE A 801 -25.35 29.56 6.07
C ILE A 801 -24.09 29.48 5.19
N SER A 802 -23.00 28.90 5.70
CA SER A 802 -21.68 28.84 5.05
C SER A 802 -21.27 27.43 4.61
N LEU A 803 -21.89 26.39 5.18
CA LEU A 803 -21.51 25.00 4.98
C LEU A 803 -21.93 24.45 3.59
N ASP A 804 -20.94 24.24 2.72
CA ASP A 804 -21.07 23.57 1.43
C ASP A 804 -20.95 22.03 1.56
N HIS A 805 -20.19 21.52 2.53
CA HIS A 805 -19.89 20.09 2.69
C HIS A 805 -20.01 19.61 4.14
N LEU A 806 -20.76 18.52 4.36
CA LEU A 806 -20.93 17.88 5.66
C LEU A 806 -20.63 16.39 5.57
N ASN A 807 -19.77 15.88 6.44
CA ASN A 807 -19.43 14.47 6.56
C ASN A 807 -19.56 14.00 8.02
N LEU A 808 -20.47 13.07 8.30
CA LEU A 808 -20.73 12.56 9.66
C LEU A 808 -20.43 11.06 9.74
N THR A 809 -19.38 10.69 10.46
CA THR A 809 -19.02 9.30 10.78
C THR A 809 -19.52 8.95 12.19
N TYR A 810 -20.36 7.93 12.33
CA TYR A 810 -20.88 7.44 13.62
C TYR A 810 -20.32 6.06 13.93
N HIS A 811 -19.93 5.81 15.19
CA HIS A 811 -19.38 4.52 15.64
C HIS A 811 -20.28 3.75 16.63
N ASP A 812 -21.46 4.30 16.95
CA ASP A 812 -22.37 3.77 17.98
C ASP A 812 -23.75 3.36 17.39
N ASN A 813 -24.64 2.83 18.23
CA ASN A 813 -25.98 2.36 17.83
C ASN A 813 -26.90 3.50 17.30
N PRO A 814 -27.40 3.42 16.05
CA PRO A 814 -28.21 4.48 15.43
C PRO A 814 -29.59 4.69 16.06
N GLU A 815 -30.16 3.69 16.76
CA GLU A 815 -31.43 3.91 17.48
C GLU A 815 -31.30 4.93 18.61
N VAL A 816 -30.12 4.98 19.24
CA VAL A 816 -29.87 5.90 20.34
C VAL A 816 -29.70 7.32 19.82
N PHE A 817 -29.22 7.49 18.57
CA PHE A 817 -29.17 8.81 17.94
C PHE A 817 -30.58 9.42 17.78
N LEU A 818 -31.51 8.68 17.18
CA LEU A 818 -32.90 9.15 16.99
C LEU A 818 -33.60 9.50 18.30
N LYS A 819 -33.29 8.78 19.39
CA LYS A 819 -33.88 9.01 20.72
C LYS A 819 -33.34 10.28 21.40
N ILE A 820 -32.19 10.81 20.98
CA ILE A 820 -31.56 12.01 21.55
C ILE A 820 -31.71 13.23 20.63
N HIS A 821 -31.69 13.05 19.29
CA HIS A 821 -31.71 14.14 18.31
C HIS A 821 -32.87 14.08 17.28
N PRO A 822 -34.14 14.04 17.72
CA PRO A 822 -35.32 14.02 16.83
C PRO A 822 -35.63 15.36 16.15
N THR A 823 -34.66 16.27 16.10
CA THR A 823 -34.76 17.62 15.52
C THR A 823 -33.70 17.89 14.46
N PHE A 824 -32.75 16.98 14.23
CA PHE A 824 -31.67 17.19 13.26
C PHE A 824 -32.10 16.80 11.83
N ARG A 825 -32.00 17.76 10.91
CA ARG A 825 -32.29 17.60 9.48
C ARG A 825 -31.27 18.40 8.65
N ILE A 826 -31.05 18.02 7.39
CA ILE A 826 -30.05 18.70 6.54
C ILE A 826 -30.50 20.04 5.92
N ASP A 827 -31.80 20.34 5.90
CA ASP A 827 -32.34 21.64 5.48
C ASP A 827 -32.02 22.79 6.45
N MET A 828 -31.53 22.46 7.65
CA MET A 828 -30.86 23.42 8.52
C MET A 828 -29.60 24.05 7.89
N MET A 829 -29.08 23.48 6.79
CA MET A 829 -27.91 23.97 6.04
C MET A 829 -28.29 24.18 4.56
N PRO A 830 -29.04 25.23 4.19
CA PRO A 830 -29.62 25.40 2.85
C PRO A 830 -28.61 25.58 1.71
N ASN A 831 -27.33 25.77 2.03
CA ASN A 831 -26.24 25.86 1.05
C ASN A 831 -25.49 24.54 0.79
N LEU A 832 -25.85 23.47 1.51
CA LEU A 832 -25.15 22.19 1.47
C LEU A 832 -25.18 21.53 0.07
N LYS A 833 -24.00 21.33 -0.52
CA LYS A 833 -23.77 20.69 -1.82
C LYS A 833 -23.46 19.21 -1.72
N SER A 834 -22.75 18.81 -0.66
CA SER A 834 -22.43 17.41 -0.40
C SER A 834 -22.75 17.02 1.04
N PHE A 835 -23.54 15.96 1.20
CA PHE A 835 -23.76 15.30 2.47
C PHE A 835 -23.19 13.87 2.42
N THR A 836 -22.32 13.54 3.36
CA THR A 836 -21.80 12.18 3.58
C THR A 836 -22.19 11.70 4.97
N TYR A 837 -22.71 10.48 5.06
CA TYR A 837 -22.96 9.79 6.33
C TYR A 837 -22.29 8.42 6.30
N ASN A 838 -21.43 8.14 7.27
CA ASN A 838 -20.73 6.86 7.40
C ASN A 838 -21.12 6.18 8.70
N GLN A 839 -21.75 5.00 8.62
CA GLN A 839 -21.95 4.12 9.76
C GLN A 839 -20.72 3.21 9.93
N GLY A 840 -19.84 3.56 10.87
CA GLY A 840 -18.71 2.72 11.28
C GLY A 840 -19.14 1.53 12.15
N LEU A 841 -18.31 0.51 12.22
CA LEU A 841 -18.53 -0.65 13.10
C LEU A 841 -18.35 -0.29 14.58
N GLY A 842 -19.44 -0.36 15.33
CA GLY A 842 -19.40 -0.48 16.79
C GLY A 842 -19.13 -1.93 17.19
N ILE A 843 -17.92 -2.23 17.67
CA ILE A 843 -17.39 -3.59 17.91
C ILE A 843 -18.30 -4.49 18.78
N ASN A 844 -19.11 -3.89 19.67
CA ASN A 844 -19.83 -4.60 20.74
C ASN A 844 -21.34 -4.79 20.51
N HIS A 845 -21.91 -4.43 19.36
CA HIS A 845 -23.38 -4.39 19.18
C HIS A 845 -23.90 -5.19 17.98
N MET A 846 -24.18 -6.47 18.21
CA MET A 846 -24.97 -7.35 17.34
C MET A 846 -26.47 -6.99 17.33
N ALA A 847 -26.82 -5.71 17.19
CA ALA A 847 -28.19 -5.28 16.96
C ALA A 847 -28.46 -5.16 15.45
N PRO A 848 -29.53 -5.74 14.90
CA PRO A 848 -29.88 -5.56 13.49
C PRO A 848 -30.24 -4.09 13.26
N CYS A 849 -29.32 -3.34 12.66
CA CYS A 849 -29.46 -1.90 12.50
C CYS A 849 -30.62 -1.59 11.54
N ARG A 850 -31.54 -0.72 11.96
CA ARG A 850 -32.60 -0.13 11.12
C ARG A 850 -32.28 1.32 10.78
N PRO A 851 -31.16 1.63 10.08
CA PRO A 851 -30.71 3.02 9.87
C PRO A 851 -31.64 3.79 8.93
N LEU A 852 -32.56 3.12 8.22
CA LEU A 852 -33.50 3.75 7.28
C LEU A 852 -34.42 4.77 7.94
N ASN A 853 -34.88 4.51 9.17
CA ASN A 853 -35.68 5.49 9.90
C ASN A 853 -34.85 6.73 10.27
N LEU A 854 -33.52 6.58 10.44
CA LEU A 854 -32.60 7.69 10.67
C LEU A 854 -32.32 8.45 9.37
N PHE A 855 -32.02 7.77 8.27
CA PHE A 855 -31.86 8.41 6.96
C PHE A 855 -33.12 9.15 6.53
N HIS A 856 -34.30 8.53 6.66
CA HIS A 856 -35.57 9.21 6.40
C HIS A 856 -35.78 10.42 7.32
N HIS A 857 -35.43 10.35 8.60
CA HIS A 857 -35.60 11.51 9.49
C HIS A 857 -34.68 12.69 9.10
N ILE A 858 -33.40 12.40 8.83
CA ILE A 858 -32.39 13.41 8.46
C ILE A 858 -32.71 14.06 7.09
N LEU A 859 -33.23 13.26 6.15
CA LEU A 859 -33.43 13.65 4.74
C LEU A 859 -34.87 14.09 4.43
N ASP A 860 -35.85 13.90 5.33
CA ASP A 860 -37.21 14.40 5.14
C ASP A 860 -37.30 15.89 5.47
N THR A 861 -36.78 16.71 4.58
CA THR A 861 -36.70 18.17 4.74
C THR A 861 -38.08 18.84 4.63
N ALA A 862 -38.29 19.93 5.35
CA ALA A 862 -39.47 20.78 5.18
C ALA A 862 -39.41 21.56 3.86
N GLU A 863 -38.21 22.02 3.48
CA GLU A 863 -37.97 22.78 2.24
C GLU A 863 -37.21 21.96 1.18
N SER A 864 -37.11 22.48 -0.05
CA SER A 864 -36.41 21.82 -1.16
C SER A 864 -34.92 22.20 -1.15
N MET A 865 -34.04 21.19 -1.09
CA MET A 865 -32.59 21.33 -1.07
C MET A 865 -32.07 21.62 -2.48
N GLY A 866 -32.29 22.84 -2.95
CA GLY A 866 -31.95 23.32 -4.29
C GLY A 866 -30.45 23.38 -4.63
N ARG A 867 -29.57 22.94 -3.73
CA ARG A 867 -28.10 22.94 -3.88
C ARG A 867 -27.44 21.60 -3.61
N LEU A 868 -28.14 20.59 -3.07
CA LEU A 868 -27.52 19.31 -2.75
C LEU A 868 -27.28 18.50 -4.03
N GLU A 869 -26.03 18.48 -4.49
CA GLU A 869 -25.54 17.82 -5.70
C GLU A 869 -25.16 16.35 -5.43
N ILE A 870 -24.58 16.07 -4.25
CA ILE A 870 -24.01 14.77 -3.87
C ILE A 870 -24.54 14.32 -2.51
N LEU A 871 -25.03 13.08 -2.45
CA LEU A 871 -25.35 12.36 -1.23
C LEU A 871 -24.52 11.07 -1.19
N ASN A 872 -23.73 10.84 -0.14
CA ASN A 872 -23.01 9.59 0.08
C ASN A 872 -23.48 8.93 1.38
N ILE A 873 -23.89 7.67 1.31
CA ILE A 873 -24.34 6.87 2.44
C ILE A 873 -23.46 5.62 2.51
N GLN A 874 -22.48 5.60 3.40
CA GLN A 874 -21.76 4.38 3.75
C GLN A 874 -22.50 3.67 4.89
N ALA A 875 -23.03 2.48 4.58
CA ALA A 875 -23.69 1.61 5.55
C ALA A 875 -22.90 0.30 5.66
N VAL A 876 -22.59 -0.10 6.90
CA VAL A 876 -22.01 -1.42 7.18
C VAL A 876 -23.13 -2.42 7.44
N PHE A 877 -23.15 -3.48 6.63
CA PHE A 877 -24.05 -4.62 6.78
C PHE A 877 -23.30 -5.76 7.49
N ILE A 878 -23.78 -6.13 8.67
CA ILE A 878 -23.37 -7.36 9.36
C ILE A 878 -24.50 -8.38 9.11
N PRO A 879 -24.26 -9.48 8.39
CA PRO A 879 -25.27 -10.51 8.21
C PRO A 879 -25.48 -11.23 9.55
N GLN A 880 -26.68 -11.15 10.11
CA GLN A 880 -27.03 -11.92 11.31
C GLN A 880 -27.34 -13.38 10.93
N SER A 881 -27.28 -14.26 11.93
CA SER A 881 -27.14 -15.72 11.74
C SER A 881 -28.31 -16.37 10.98
N SER A 882 -28.03 -16.88 9.78
CA SER A 882 -28.69 -18.01 9.08
C SER A 882 -30.22 -18.01 8.84
N ASN A 883 -31.00 -17.11 9.44
CA ASN A 883 -32.42 -16.94 9.13
C ASN A 883 -32.54 -16.15 7.82
N GLU A 884 -32.49 -16.84 6.68
CA GLU A 884 -32.48 -16.24 5.33
C GLU A 884 -33.59 -15.18 5.12
N ASN A 885 -34.75 -15.37 5.75
CA ASN A 885 -35.90 -14.46 5.70
C ASN A 885 -35.67 -13.08 6.34
N GLU A 886 -34.68 -12.90 7.22
CA GLU A 886 -34.37 -11.59 7.83
C GLU A 886 -33.45 -10.73 6.94
N GLY A 887 -32.98 -11.28 5.80
CA GLY A 887 -32.16 -10.59 4.81
C GLY A 887 -32.94 -9.83 3.73
N HIS A 888 -34.27 -9.85 3.74
CA HIS A 888 -35.10 -9.21 2.71
C HIS A 888 -35.16 -7.68 2.84
N VAL A 889 -34.12 -7.02 2.32
CA VAL A 889 -34.06 -5.57 2.05
C VAL A 889 -35.26 -5.08 1.21
N GLU A 890 -35.89 -5.99 0.44
CA GLU A 890 -37.08 -5.73 -0.36
C GLU A 890 -38.36 -5.52 0.48
N ASP A 891 -38.40 -5.96 1.75
CA ASP A 891 -39.59 -5.91 2.62
C ASP A 891 -39.62 -4.73 3.62
N ASP A 892 -38.54 -3.95 3.79
CA ASP A 892 -38.56 -2.76 4.65
C ASP A 892 -39.08 -1.52 3.89
N PRO A 893 -40.28 -0.98 4.21
CA PRO A 893 -40.84 0.18 3.52
C PRO A 893 -40.06 1.48 3.78
N GLY A 894 -39.03 1.47 4.62
CA GLY A 894 -38.05 2.54 4.75
C GLY A 894 -37.29 2.80 3.44
N TRP A 895 -36.98 1.77 2.66
CA TRP A 895 -36.27 1.93 1.38
C TRP A 895 -37.15 2.60 0.32
N GLU A 896 -38.39 2.15 0.12
CA GLU A 896 -39.30 2.77 -0.86
C GLU A 896 -39.52 4.25 -0.55
N LYS A 897 -39.70 4.60 0.74
CA LYS A 897 -39.81 6.00 1.17
C LYS A 897 -38.54 6.80 0.86
N LEU A 898 -37.36 6.22 1.08
CA LEU A 898 -36.09 6.88 0.78
C LEU A 898 -35.87 7.07 -0.73
N ASP A 899 -36.29 6.11 -1.55
CA ASP A 899 -36.32 6.23 -3.02
C ASP A 899 -37.31 7.30 -3.50
N ILE A 900 -38.53 7.33 -2.95
CA ILE A 900 -39.54 8.38 -3.20
C ILE A 900 -38.99 9.77 -2.83
N LEU A 901 -38.32 9.86 -1.69
CA LEU A 901 -37.76 11.09 -1.13
C LEU A 901 -36.63 11.64 -2.01
N LEU A 902 -35.63 10.82 -2.33
CA LEU A 902 -34.45 11.21 -3.09
C LEU A 902 -34.69 11.37 -4.61
N SER A 903 -35.71 10.71 -5.15
CA SER A 903 -36.18 10.96 -6.54
C SER A 903 -37.22 12.08 -6.65
N GLY A 904 -37.63 12.66 -5.51
CA GLY A 904 -38.68 13.68 -5.44
C GLY A 904 -38.20 15.12 -5.60
N VAL A 905 -39.17 16.05 -5.67
CA VAL A 905 -38.94 17.50 -5.83
C VAL A 905 -38.24 18.18 -4.63
N LYS A 906 -37.96 17.44 -3.55
CA LYS A 906 -37.13 17.94 -2.43
C LYS A 906 -35.64 18.00 -2.80
N TYR A 907 -35.19 17.28 -3.83
CA TYR A 907 -33.78 17.18 -4.23
C TYR A 907 -33.58 17.41 -5.74
N PRO A 908 -33.93 18.60 -6.27
CA PRO A 908 -33.89 18.86 -7.70
C PRO A 908 -32.46 18.82 -8.28
N ALA A 909 -31.48 19.33 -7.52
CA ALA A 909 -30.07 19.43 -7.89
C ALA A 909 -29.26 18.14 -7.72
N LEU A 910 -29.84 17.08 -7.13
CA LEU A 910 -29.12 15.87 -6.74
C LEU A 910 -28.66 15.05 -7.95
N GLU A 911 -27.39 15.18 -8.31
CA GLU A 911 -26.77 14.50 -9.45
C GLU A 911 -26.29 13.08 -9.09
N ARG A 912 -25.76 12.89 -7.88
CA ARG A 912 -25.24 11.60 -7.41
C ARG A 912 -25.79 11.24 -6.03
N VAL A 913 -26.39 10.05 -5.96
CA VAL A 913 -26.54 9.27 -4.73
C VAL A 913 -25.53 8.14 -4.79
N GLU A 914 -24.53 8.18 -3.91
CA GLU A 914 -23.56 7.10 -3.72
C GLU A 914 -23.95 6.29 -2.49
N ILE A 915 -24.11 4.98 -2.63
CA ILE A 915 -24.33 4.07 -1.50
C ILE A 915 -23.13 3.13 -1.43
N THR A 916 -22.38 3.19 -0.33
CA THR A 916 -21.29 2.24 -0.06
C THR A 916 -21.80 1.18 0.92
N ALA A 917 -22.05 -0.03 0.41
CA ALA A 917 -22.45 -1.17 1.21
C ALA A 917 -21.22 -1.99 1.61
N SER A 918 -20.76 -1.83 2.85
CA SER A 918 -19.64 -2.61 3.41
C SER A 918 -20.16 -3.88 4.08
N LEU A 919 -19.93 -5.07 3.50
CA LEU A 919 -20.19 -6.34 4.17
C LEU A 919 -18.93 -6.81 4.91
N HIS A 920 -18.99 -6.93 6.23
CA HIS A 920 -17.89 -7.52 7.02
C HIS A 920 -18.17 -8.99 7.36
N ARG A 921 -17.25 -9.89 7.01
CA ARG A 921 -17.32 -11.30 7.47
C ARG A 921 -16.67 -11.44 8.84
N LEU A 922 -17.46 -11.41 9.91
CA LEU A 922 -16.98 -11.68 11.27
C LEU A 922 -16.51 -13.13 11.39
N LEU A 923 -15.19 -13.36 11.38
CA LEU A 923 -14.54 -14.68 11.50
C LEU A 923 -14.53 -15.22 12.95
N PHE A 924 -15.66 -15.11 13.67
CA PHE A 924 -15.79 -15.59 15.05
C PHE A 924 -16.09 -17.11 15.12
N GLY A 925 -15.14 -17.94 14.68
CA GLY A 925 -14.94 -19.33 15.14
C GLY A 925 -16.05 -20.38 14.91
N ASP A 926 -17.21 -20.03 14.38
CA ASP A 926 -18.37 -20.92 14.26
C ASP A 926 -18.31 -21.79 12.98
N PRO A 927 -18.49 -23.13 13.02
CA PRO A 927 -18.38 -24.00 11.83
C PRO A 927 -19.49 -23.86 10.77
N MET A 928 -20.39 -22.88 10.91
CA MET A 928 -21.58 -22.66 10.09
C MET A 928 -21.28 -22.08 8.69
N GLY A 929 -20.40 -22.71 7.91
CA GLY A 929 -20.01 -22.28 6.56
C GLY A 929 -21.06 -22.46 5.45
N ALA A 930 -22.36 -22.58 5.78
CA ALA A 930 -23.34 -23.25 4.93
C ALA A 930 -24.42 -22.37 4.26
N SER A 931 -24.64 -21.12 4.69
CA SER A 931 -25.82 -20.32 4.27
C SER A 931 -25.57 -19.28 3.17
N PHE A 932 -24.36 -19.21 2.60
CA PHE A 932 -24.11 -18.53 1.33
C PHE A 932 -23.51 -19.57 0.38
N LYS A 933 -24.19 -19.84 -0.75
CA LYS A 933 -23.68 -20.77 -1.75
C LYS A 933 -22.40 -20.21 -2.36
N GLU A 934 -21.30 -20.93 -2.19
CA GLU A 934 -20.06 -20.64 -2.87
C GLU A 934 -20.28 -20.70 -4.40
N GLY A 935 -19.86 -19.66 -5.10
CA GLY A 935 -20.12 -19.45 -6.53
C GLY A 935 -21.10 -18.32 -6.85
N GLU A 936 -22.03 -17.94 -5.97
CA GLU A 936 -22.97 -16.84 -6.26
C GLU A 936 -22.32 -15.47 -5.92
N PRO A 937 -22.07 -14.58 -6.91
CA PRO A 937 -21.24 -13.41 -6.70
C PRO A 937 -21.96 -12.33 -5.89
N PHE A 938 -21.74 -12.33 -4.57
CA PHE A 938 -22.34 -11.38 -3.61
C PHE A 938 -22.42 -9.92 -4.09
N PRO A 939 -21.41 -9.32 -4.77
CA PRO A 939 -21.55 -7.96 -5.32
C PRO A 939 -22.68 -7.80 -6.33
N ARG A 940 -22.95 -8.80 -7.21
CA ARG A 940 -24.10 -8.75 -8.13
C ARG A 940 -25.43 -8.88 -7.39
N ILE A 941 -25.47 -9.70 -6.33
CA ILE A 941 -26.68 -9.91 -5.51
C ILE A 941 -27.01 -8.63 -4.73
N ALA A 942 -26.04 -8.06 -4.03
CA ALA A 942 -26.19 -6.80 -3.30
C ALA A 942 -26.52 -5.62 -4.24
N ASP A 943 -25.92 -5.58 -5.45
CA ASP A 943 -26.27 -4.60 -6.48
C ASP A 943 -27.72 -4.73 -6.95
N ALA A 944 -28.16 -5.96 -7.27
CA ALA A 944 -29.53 -6.23 -7.69
C ALA A 944 -30.55 -5.91 -6.57
N ILE A 945 -30.29 -6.34 -5.34
CA ILE A 945 -31.16 -6.09 -4.18
C ILE A 945 -31.31 -4.58 -3.92
N VAL A 946 -30.21 -3.83 -3.82
CA VAL A 946 -30.29 -2.38 -3.56
C VAL A 946 -30.91 -1.64 -4.75
N ARG A 947 -30.66 -2.03 -6.01
CA ARG A 947 -31.36 -1.44 -7.17
C ARG A 947 -32.86 -1.71 -7.17
N LYS A 948 -33.32 -2.89 -6.74
CA LYS A 948 -34.74 -3.17 -6.52
C LYS A 948 -35.33 -2.29 -5.42
N SER A 949 -34.60 -2.05 -4.34
CA SER A 949 -34.99 -1.16 -3.24
C SER A 949 -35.01 0.33 -3.62
N PHE A 950 -34.35 0.70 -4.72
CA PHE A 950 -34.33 2.06 -5.29
C PHE A 950 -34.86 2.12 -6.74
N PRO A 951 -36.14 1.77 -6.98
CA PRO A 951 -36.70 1.59 -8.32
C PRO A 951 -36.97 2.90 -9.09
N ARG A 952 -36.90 4.07 -8.45
CA ARG A 952 -36.97 5.39 -9.10
C ARG A 952 -35.56 5.93 -9.35
N LEU A 953 -34.70 6.00 -8.33
CA LEU A 953 -33.32 6.47 -8.50
C LEU A 953 -32.56 5.65 -9.55
N SER A 954 -32.73 4.31 -9.56
CA SER A 954 -32.08 3.43 -10.55
C SER A 954 -32.45 3.74 -12.01
N LYS A 955 -33.57 4.41 -12.28
CA LYS A 955 -33.99 4.84 -13.63
C LYS A 955 -33.36 6.17 -14.08
N THR A 956 -32.73 6.91 -13.17
CA THR A 956 -32.24 8.28 -13.43
C THR A 956 -30.74 8.38 -13.70
N ASN A 957 -30.01 7.25 -13.63
CA ASN A 957 -28.53 7.20 -13.60
C ASN A 957 -27.86 7.99 -12.46
N ARG A 958 -28.64 8.57 -11.52
CA ARG A 958 -28.11 9.26 -10.33
C ARG A 958 -27.55 8.31 -9.27
N LEU A 959 -27.97 7.04 -9.27
CA LEU A 959 -27.54 6.04 -8.28
C LEU A 959 -26.22 5.36 -8.67
N LEU A 960 -25.17 5.68 -7.94
CA LEU A 960 -23.92 4.92 -7.89
C LEU A 960 -23.93 3.99 -6.66
N LEU A 961 -23.65 2.71 -6.88
CA LEU A 961 -23.62 1.71 -5.82
C LEU A 961 -22.24 1.07 -5.76
N ILE A 962 -21.63 1.07 -4.58
CA ILE A 962 -20.30 0.55 -4.32
C ILE A 962 -20.41 -0.53 -3.24
N VAL A 963 -20.51 -1.78 -3.65
CA VAL A 963 -20.47 -2.92 -2.72
C VAL A 963 -19.01 -3.24 -2.40
N ARG A 964 -18.63 -3.16 -1.12
CA ARG A 964 -17.31 -3.53 -0.61
C ARG A 964 -17.41 -4.76 0.27
N ARG A 965 -16.56 -5.75 0.03
CA ARG A 965 -16.35 -6.90 0.92
C ARG A 965 -15.15 -6.59 1.81
N LEU A 966 -15.31 -6.71 3.12
CA LEU A 966 -14.32 -6.38 4.16
C LEU A 966 -14.30 -7.45 5.28
#